data_AF-A0A8C9WUD6-F1
#
_entry.id   AF-A0A8C9WUD6-F1
#
_cell.length_a   1.000
_cell.length_b   1.000
_cell.length_c   1.000
_cell.angle_alpha   90.00
_cell.angle_beta   90.00
_cell.angle_gamma   90.00
#
_symmetry.space_group_name_H-M   'P 1'
#
loop_
_entity.id
_entity.type
_entity.pdbx_description
1 polymer ?
#
loop_
_entity_poly.entity_id
_entity_poly.type
_entity_poly.pdbx_seq_one_letter_code
_entity_poly.pdbx_strand_id
1 'polypeptide(L)'
;MNVPDSPHGNMGLLRTFDSSEFGSWEKIGSGGFGQVYKVRHVQWKTCLAIKCPPCLHMDDKERSELLEEAKKMEAAKFRYILPVYGICGDPQGLVMEYMETGSLETLLATELLPWELRFRIIHETAVGMNFLHCMNPPLLHLDLKPANILLDAHYHVKISDFGLARWNGLSRADDISRDGFCGTIAYLPPESIIEKDRVSDTKHDVYSFSIVIWGILTQKKPYQGENNILQIMVKVVKGVRPDLGAVPRCRPSACTGFLSLMQRCWTTNPDARPSFQEITSEAEELCSKPQEEPKTPTLSTSEPEPTSPNALTSGQVKDNKLVRPKSAMLPEKDCSLSELLSQVDSGISRSFDRVKEDSCHSKENTCKRLSGISSADSAFSSQDSITLSFEKENTCDSADVQRRKLCEAIRTKDTAKLMKILQPQDVDLLLDGGGSLLHHAITLANEEAVKFLLLNNANPNLANARGSTPLHLATERHLKPLAELLLGRRSTNVNAKDEDQYTALHWAAQNGDEAMTRLLLDRGAAINENDGQGRTPAHVACQHGQENVIRVLLSRGADVRIKGKDNWTALHLAAWQGHLGIVKLLVKQAGADVDGQTTDGRTPLHLASQRGQYRVARMLIELGADVHMTSAGFNTPLHVAAETGHTSTSRLLIKHKADIHAQNAQGLTPLHLASQRGHLATVKMLIEEGVDPYRCNQALRTPCHLAAENGHCEVLKELLLHCPDVAALLDEQGLSPLHLAVQGGYSNIITMLLPHDCQDLVPESSVQTVGEQPAPPEAQQLQRKVVILKLTEHNDCPQSPSAQCASAPC
;
A
#
# COMPACT_ATOMS: atom_id res chain seq x y z
N MET A 1 19.88 -27.81 44.87
CA MET A 1 19.49 -26.56 45.54
C MET A 1 17.99 -26.61 45.74
N ASN A 2 17.53 -26.47 46.98
CA ASN A 2 16.11 -26.50 47.35
C ASN A 2 15.42 -25.25 46.77
N VAL A 3 14.32 -25.47 46.05
CA VAL A 3 13.38 -24.42 45.64
C VAL A 3 12.32 -24.34 46.73
N PRO A 4 11.96 -23.14 47.25
CA PRO A 4 10.92 -23.02 48.26
C PRO A 4 9.53 -23.22 47.63
N ASP A 5 8.69 -24.01 48.30
CA ASP A 5 7.27 -24.18 48.02
C ASP A 5 6.52 -22.85 48.23
N SER A 6 6.12 -22.20 47.13
CA SER A 6 5.11 -21.14 47.13
C SER A 6 3.75 -21.75 46.75
N PRO A 7 2.65 -21.48 47.48
CA PRO A 7 1.33 -22.04 47.19
C PRO A 7 0.69 -21.48 45.90
N HIS A 8 1.35 -20.55 45.23
CA HIS A 8 1.01 -20.06 43.90
C HIS A 8 2.25 -20.19 43.02
N GLY A 9 2.36 -21.34 42.33
CA GLY A 9 3.45 -21.63 41.41
C GLY A 9 3.69 -20.46 40.47
N ASN A 10 4.94 -19.99 40.44
CA ASN A 10 5.40 -18.82 39.69
C ASN A 10 4.93 -18.89 38.22
N MET A 11 3.87 -18.16 37.90
CA MET A 11 3.27 -18.09 36.56
C MET A 11 4.19 -17.21 35.70
N GLY A 12 5.15 -17.83 35.00
CA GLY A 12 5.92 -17.11 33.98
C GLY A 12 4.98 -16.47 32.96
N LEU A 13 5.29 -15.23 32.53
CA LEU A 13 4.69 -14.30 31.52
C LEU A 13 3.20 -14.37 31.10
N LEU A 14 2.48 -15.48 31.24
CA LEU A 14 1.08 -15.67 30.89
C LEU A 14 0.14 -14.96 31.88
N ARG A 15 -0.80 -14.20 31.31
CA ARG A 15 -1.85 -13.51 32.07
C ARG A 15 -2.81 -14.54 32.68
N THR A 16 -3.21 -14.30 33.93
CA THR A 16 -4.36 -14.98 34.54
C THR A 16 -5.60 -14.14 34.33
N PHE A 17 -6.70 -14.76 33.91
CA PHE A 17 -8.00 -14.11 33.72
C PHE A 17 -9.01 -14.61 34.76
N ASP A 18 -9.83 -13.70 35.27
CA ASP A 18 -10.96 -14.03 36.13
C ASP A 18 -12.23 -14.25 35.31
N SER A 19 -13.16 -15.11 35.76
CA SER A 19 -14.45 -15.34 35.08
C SER A 19 -15.22 -14.05 34.84
N SER A 20 -15.13 -13.08 35.76
CA SER A 20 -15.80 -11.78 35.66
C SER A 20 -15.37 -10.95 34.44
N GLU A 21 -14.19 -11.25 33.87
CA GLU A 21 -13.69 -10.59 32.66
C GLU A 21 -14.36 -11.12 31.38
N PHE A 22 -15.11 -12.22 31.48
CA PHE A 22 -15.81 -12.87 30.38
C PHE A 22 -17.32 -12.73 30.54
N GLY A 23 -17.98 -12.29 29.47
CA GLY A 23 -19.43 -12.14 29.40
C GLY A 23 -20.13 -13.46 29.07
N SER A 24 -20.73 -13.55 27.88
CA SER A 24 -21.47 -14.73 27.42
C SER A 24 -20.57 -15.95 27.23
N TRP A 25 -20.94 -17.10 27.78
CA TRP A 25 -20.29 -18.40 27.55
C TRP A 25 -21.17 -19.27 26.64
N GLU A 26 -20.64 -19.63 25.46
CA GLU A 26 -21.31 -20.49 24.49
C GLU A 26 -20.47 -21.74 24.24
N LYS A 27 -21.02 -22.93 24.47
CA LYS A 27 -20.28 -24.19 24.25
C LYS A 27 -20.22 -24.49 22.75
N ILE A 28 -19.02 -24.48 22.18
CA ILE A 28 -18.79 -24.68 20.74
C ILE A 28 -18.24 -26.06 20.39
N GLY A 29 -17.67 -26.76 21.37
CA GLY A 29 -17.08 -28.08 21.13
C GLY A 29 -16.95 -28.90 22.40
N SER A 30 -17.02 -30.22 22.25
CA SER A 30 -16.71 -31.19 23.31
C SER A 30 -15.98 -32.37 22.71
N GLY A 31 -14.83 -32.72 23.29
CA GLY A 31 -14.02 -33.87 22.90
C GLY A 31 -13.56 -34.67 24.11
N GLY A 32 -12.77 -35.72 23.88
CA GLY A 32 -12.21 -36.56 24.94
C GLY A 32 -11.23 -35.83 25.89
N PHE A 33 -10.80 -34.63 25.53
CA PHE A 33 -9.78 -33.85 26.24
C PHE A 33 -10.29 -32.54 26.85
N GLY A 34 -11.60 -32.25 26.75
CA GLY A 34 -12.17 -31.04 27.31
C GLY A 34 -13.39 -30.50 26.57
N GLN A 35 -13.91 -29.39 27.11
CA GLN A 35 -15.00 -28.62 26.54
C GLN A 35 -14.48 -27.25 26.14
N VAL A 36 -14.79 -26.82 24.92
CA VAL A 36 -14.36 -25.52 24.40
C VAL A 36 -15.55 -24.58 24.39
N TYR A 37 -15.36 -23.40 24.99
CA TYR A 37 -16.35 -22.35 25.09
C TYR A 37 -15.90 -21.13 24.30
N LYS A 38 -16.80 -20.56 23.52
CA LYS A 38 -16.68 -19.20 22.99
C LYS A 38 -17.11 -18.23 24.06
N VAL A 39 -16.25 -17.27 24.36
CA VAL A 39 -16.50 -16.23 25.35
C VAL A 39 -16.27 -14.85 24.76
N ARG A 40 -16.97 -13.83 25.27
CA ARG A 40 -16.69 -12.42 24.91
C ARG A 40 -15.96 -11.73 26.05
N HIS A 41 -14.75 -11.25 25.80
CA HIS A 41 -14.01 -10.50 26.81
C HIS A 41 -14.63 -9.11 27.00
N VAL A 42 -14.94 -8.73 28.24
CA VAL A 42 -15.72 -7.52 28.56
C VAL A 42 -14.97 -6.24 28.16
N GLN A 43 -13.69 -6.13 28.52
CA GLN A 43 -12.88 -4.95 28.21
C GLN A 43 -12.43 -4.90 26.74
N TRP A 44 -11.95 -6.01 26.19
CA TRP A 44 -11.41 -6.05 24.82
C TRP A 44 -12.51 -6.07 23.74
N LYS A 45 -13.75 -6.39 24.12
CA LYS A 45 -14.90 -6.55 23.22
C LYS A 45 -14.70 -7.61 22.11
N THR A 46 -13.66 -8.43 22.21
CA THR A 46 -13.33 -9.51 21.28
C THR A 46 -13.88 -10.86 21.74
N CYS A 47 -14.10 -11.78 20.79
CA CYS A 47 -14.44 -13.17 21.10
C CYS A 47 -13.16 -13.98 21.29
N LEU A 48 -13.13 -14.81 22.32
CA LEU A 48 -12.02 -15.70 22.67
C LEU A 48 -12.55 -17.14 22.83
N ALA A 49 -11.66 -18.11 22.74
CA ALA A 49 -11.96 -19.50 23.04
C ALA A 49 -11.33 -19.89 24.38
N ILE A 50 -12.10 -20.53 25.25
CA ILE A 50 -11.59 -21.12 26.49
C ILE A 50 -11.73 -22.63 26.40
N LYS A 51 -10.61 -23.34 26.43
CA LYS A 51 -10.55 -24.80 26.51
C LYS A 51 -10.48 -25.21 27.97
N CYS A 52 -11.58 -25.74 28.47
CA CYS A 52 -11.71 -26.27 29.82
C CYS A 52 -11.51 -27.79 29.82
N PRO A 53 -10.93 -28.37 30.89
CA PRO A 53 -10.85 -29.81 31.07
C PRO A 53 -12.24 -30.46 31.21
N PRO A 54 -12.34 -31.79 31.06
CA PRO A 54 -13.62 -32.50 31.07
C PRO A 54 -14.31 -32.55 32.44
N CYS A 55 -13.61 -32.34 33.55
CA CYS A 55 -14.15 -32.33 34.92
C CYS A 55 -14.11 -30.93 35.56
N LEU A 56 -15.14 -30.60 36.35
CA LEU A 56 -15.27 -29.31 37.06
C LEU A 56 -14.27 -29.16 38.23
N HIS A 57 -13.73 -30.28 38.72
CA HIS A 57 -12.64 -30.31 39.69
C HIS A 57 -11.37 -30.83 38.99
N MET A 58 -10.36 -29.97 38.88
CA MET A 58 -9.03 -30.34 38.41
C MET A 58 -8.17 -30.78 39.59
N ASP A 59 -7.52 -31.94 39.46
CA ASP A 59 -6.45 -32.34 40.39
C ASP A 59 -5.17 -31.52 40.10
N ASP A 60 -4.28 -31.38 41.08
CA ASP A 60 -3.01 -30.63 40.94
C ASP A 60 -2.16 -31.09 39.74
N LYS A 61 -2.26 -32.38 39.41
CA LYS A 61 -1.60 -32.97 38.24
C LYS A 61 -2.14 -32.41 36.92
N GLU A 62 -3.46 -32.35 36.77
CA GLU A 62 -4.10 -31.84 35.55
C GLU A 62 -3.85 -30.33 35.40
N ARG A 63 -3.79 -29.60 36.52
CA ARG A 63 -3.43 -28.18 36.53
C ARG A 63 -1.97 -27.98 36.08
N SER A 64 -1.03 -28.77 36.58
CA SER A 64 0.36 -28.72 36.13
C SER A 64 0.50 -29.06 34.65
N GLU A 65 -0.29 -29.99 34.13
CA GLU A 65 -0.34 -30.36 32.72
C GLU A 65 -0.84 -29.19 31.86
N LEU A 66 -1.95 -28.54 32.24
CA LEU A 66 -2.48 -27.36 31.55
C LEU A 66 -1.46 -26.21 31.51
N LEU A 67 -0.73 -25.99 32.61
CA LEU A 67 0.33 -24.97 32.66
C LEU A 67 1.50 -25.32 31.73
N GLU A 68 1.86 -26.61 31.62
CA GLU A 68 2.93 -27.05 30.73
C GLU A 68 2.53 -26.92 29.25
N GLU A 69 1.27 -27.21 28.90
CA GLU A 69 0.70 -26.92 27.58
C GLU A 69 0.76 -25.42 27.28
N ALA A 70 0.30 -24.59 28.22
CA ALA A 70 0.31 -23.14 28.06
C ALA A 70 1.73 -22.58 27.84
N LYS A 71 2.73 -23.07 28.58
CA LYS A 71 4.14 -22.69 28.39
C LYS A 71 4.69 -23.08 27.02
N LYS A 72 4.39 -24.30 26.55
CA LYS A 72 4.82 -24.76 25.21
C LYS A 72 4.19 -23.92 24.11
N MET A 73 2.89 -23.66 24.21
CA MET A 73 2.16 -22.80 23.28
C MET A 73 2.69 -21.36 23.30
N GLU A 74 3.05 -20.84 24.49
CA GLU A 74 3.64 -19.51 24.62
C GLU A 74 5.03 -19.42 23.99
N ALA A 75 5.84 -20.46 24.13
CA ALA A 75 7.15 -20.55 23.50
C ALA A 75 7.03 -20.67 21.96
N ALA A 76 5.96 -21.27 21.46
CA ALA A 76 5.70 -21.52 20.05
C ALA A 76 4.90 -20.41 19.34
N LYS A 77 5.18 -19.13 19.63
CA LYS A 77 4.51 -17.97 19.00
C LYS A 77 4.89 -17.84 17.52
N PHE A 78 4.06 -18.38 16.64
CA PHE A 78 4.23 -18.29 15.19
C PHE A 78 2.89 -18.16 14.47
N ARG A 79 2.90 -17.59 13.24
CA ARG A 79 1.67 -17.21 12.52
C ARG A 79 0.69 -18.37 12.35
N TYR A 80 1.18 -19.58 12.08
CA TYR A 80 0.36 -20.77 11.86
C TYR A 80 0.14 -21.60 13.12
N ILE A 81 0.46 -21.08 14.30
CA ILE A 81 0.23 -21.71 15.59
C ILE A 81 -0.87 -20.92 16.30
N LEU A 82 -1.82 -21.62 16.94
CA LEU A 82 -2.94 -20.99 17.65
C LEU A 82 -2.41 -20.13 18.82
N PRO A 83 -2.68 -18.82 18.85
CA PRO A 83 -2.24 -17.96 19.94
C PRO A 83 -2.94 -18.28 21.25
N VAL A 84 -2.15 -18.36 22.32
CA VAL A 84 -2.62 -18.46 23.71
C VAL A 84 -2.40 -17.11 24.39
N TYR A 85 -3.46 -16.57 24.99
CA TYR A 85 -3.43 -15.30 25.72
C TYR A 85 -3.18 -15.48 27.21
N GLY A 86 -3.51 -16.64 27.78
CA GLY A 86 -3.32 -16.92 29.19
C GLY A 86 -4.18 -18.05 29.71
N ILE A 87 -4.39 -18.06 31.03
CA ILE A 87 -5.13 -19.10 31.74
C ILE A 87 -6.29 -18.45 32.50
N CYS A 88 -7.50 -18.99 32.37
CA CYS A 88 -8.65 -18.61 33.17
C CYS A 88 -8.60 -19.32 34.52
N GLY A 89 -8.86 -18.62 35.62
CA GLY A 89 -8.79 -19.16 36.98
C GLY A 89 -10.00 -20.01 37.39
N ASP A 90 -11.21 -19.62 36.96
CA ASP A 90 -12.46 -20.32 37.28
C ASP A 90 -13.53 -20.06 36.19
N PRO A 91 -13.96 -21.05 35.39
CA PRO A 91 -13.42 -22.41 35.33
C PRO A 91 -11.98 -22.40 34.82
N GLN A 92 -11.14 -23.30 35.35
CA GLN A 92 -9.75 -23.43 34.89
C GLN A 92 -9.71 -23.81 33.41
N GLY A 93 -8.98 -23.06 32.60
CA GLY A 93 -8.92 -23.31 31.17
C GLY A 93 -7.94 -22.43 30.42
N LEU A 94 -7.53 -22.89 29.23
CA LEU A 94 -6.61 -22.17 28.37
C LEU A 94 -7.37 -21.13 27.53
N VAL A 95 -7.00 -19.86 27.66
CA VAL A 95 -7.60 -18.74 26.93
C VAL A 95 -6.84 -18.53 25.63
N MET A 96 -7.53 -18.66 24.51
CA MET A 96 -6.96 -18.71 23.15
C MET A 96 -7.72 -17.81 22.19
N GLU A 97 -7.13 -17.57 21.02
CA GLU A 97 -7.81 -16.96 19.88
C GLU A 97 -9.03 -17.79 19.47
N TYR A 98 -10.15 -17.12 19.20
CA TYR A 98 -11.34 -17.78 18.67
C TYR A 98 -11.25 -17.91 17.16
N MET A 99 -11.38 -19.14 16.66
CA MET A 99 -11.28 -19.47 15.25
C MET A 99 -12.69 -19.54 14.63
N GLU A 100 -13.07 -18.53 13.85
CA GLU A 100 -14.45 -18.36 13.36
C GLU A 100 -14.94 -19.50 12.45
N THR A 101 -14.07 -20.05 11.59
CA THR A 101 -14.43 -21.15 10.68
C THR A 101 -14.30 -22.53 11.32
N GLY A 102 -13.71 -22.61 12.51
CA GLY A 102 -13.61 -23.85 13.30
C GLY A 102 -12.49 -24.79 12.84
N SER A 103 -12.70 -26.10 13.03
CA SER A 103 -11.71 -27.12 12.69
C SER A 103 -11.81 -27.58 11.24
N LEU A 104 -10.66 -27.94 10.66
CA LEU A 104 -10.59 -28.51 9.32
C LEU A 104 -11.41 -29.82 9.21
N GLU A 105 -11.53 -30.61 10.27
CA GLU A 105 -12.42 -31.78 10.27
C GLU A 105 -13.87 -31.41 9.99
N THR A 106 -14.37 -30.35 10.63
CA THR A 106 -15.75 -29.87 10.42
C THR A 106 -15.91 -29.37 8.99
N LEU A 107 -14.95 -28.58 8.52
CA LEU A 107 -14.97 -27.99 7.18
C LEU A 107 -14.93 -29.06 6.07
N LEU A 108 -14.07 -30.08 6.20
CA LEU A 108 -14.00 -31.20 5.26
C LEU A 108 -15.28 -32.05 5.23
N ALA A 109 -16.08 -32.02 6.31
CA ALA A 109 -17.34 -32.75 6.40
C ALA A 109 -18.54 -31.96 5.86
N THR A 110 -18.50 -30.63 5.91
CA THR A 110 -19.63 -29.76 5.55
C THR A 110 -19.55 -29.21 4.13
N GLU A 111 -18.35 -28.90 3.63
CA GLU A 111 -18.18 -28.09 2.41
C GLU A 111 -17.19 -28.69 1.40
N LEU A 112 -17.50 -28.52 0.11
CA LEU A 112 -16.60 -28.89 -0.99
C LEU A 112 -15.57 -27.76 -1.22
N LEU A 113 -14.40 -27.86 -0.58
CA LEU A 113 -13.33 -26.88 -0.73
C LEU A 113 -12.73 -26.82 -2.17
N PRO A 114 -12.49 -25.61 -2.71
CA PRO A 114 -11.73 -25.41 -3.94
C PRO A 114 -10.30 -25.98 -3.86
N TRP A 115 -9.73 -26.38 -4.99
CA TRP A 115 -8.39 -26.97 -5.04
C TRP A 115 -7.29 -26.03 -4.54
N GLU A 116 -7.37 -24.74 -4.86
CA GLU A 116 -6.39 -23.74 -4.39
C GLU A 116 -6.36 -23.64 -2.87
N LEU A 117 -7.55 -23.65 -2.24
CA LEU A 117 -7.66 -23.63 -0.79
C LEU A 117 -7.10 -24.92 -0.17
N ARG A 118 -7.35 -26.08 -0.77
CA ARG A 118 -6.75 -27.36 -0.33
C ARG A 118 -5.23 -27.30 -0.34
N PHE A 119 -4.63 -26.83 -1.44
CA PHE A 119 -3.17 -26.72 -1.57
C PHE A 119 -2.59 -25.70 -0.59
N ARG A 120 -3.28 -24.58 -0.39
CA ARG A 120 -2.88 -23.57 0.60
C ARG A 120 -2.90 -24.14 2.02
N ILE A 121 -3.97 -24.85 2.42
CA ILE A 121 -4.06 -25.47 3.75
C ILE A 121 -2.91 -26.47 3.96
N ILE A 122 -2.58 -27.29 2.94
CA ILE A 122 -1.44 -28.21 3.01
C ILE A 122 -0.14 -27.44 3.22
N HIS A 123 0.11 -26.43 2.40
CA HIS A 123 1.33 -25.62 2.48
C HIS A 123 1.47 -24.90 3.83
N GLU A 124 0.42 -24.20 4.30
CA GLU A 124 0.45 -23.47 5.57
C GLU A 124 0.62 -24.41 6.77
N THR A 125 -0.02 -25.59 6.75
CA THR A 125 0.18 -26.61 7.79
C THR A 125 1.63 -27.12 7.79
N ALA A 126 2.23 -27.35 6.61
CA ALA A 126 3.63 -27.75 6.50
C ALA A 126 4.58 -26.70 7.07
N VAL A 127 4.34 -25.41 6.78
CA VAL A 127 5.14 -24.30 7.32
C VAL A 127 5.02 -24.22 8.85
N GLY A 128 3.81 -24.38 9.39
CA GLY A 128 3.57 -24.42 10.84
C GLY A 128 4.33 -25.56 11.51
N MET A 129 4.25 -26.77 10.98
CA MET A 129 4.96 -27.94 11.50
C MET A 129 6.49 -27.82 11.36
N ASN A 130 6.98 -27.24 10.26
CA ASN A 130 8.40 -26.97 10.07
C ASN A 130 8.94 -26.05 11.18
N PHE A 131 8.19 -24.99 11.53
CA PHE A 131 8.56 -24.11 12.65
C PHE A 131 8.69 -24.87 13.96
N LEU A 132 7.74 -25.77 14.28
CA LEU A 132 7.79 -26.57 15.51
C LEU A 132 9.02 -27.47 15.58
N HIS A 133 9.38 -28.08 14.44
CA HIS A 133 10.53 -28.98 14.35
C HIS A 133 11.88 -28.25 14.33
N CYS A 134 11.90 -26.98 13.93
CA CYS A 134 13.11 -26.14 13.99
C CYS A 134 13.39 -25.56 15.38
N MET A 135 12.48 -25.70 16.36
CA MET A 135 12.76 -25.31 17.74
C MET A 135 13.87 -26.18 18.36
N ASN A 136 14.53 -25.65 19.38
CA ASN A 136 15.61 -26.36 20.07
C ASN A 136 15.29 -26.52 21.58
N PRO A 137 14.91 -27.72 22.04
CA PRO A 137 14.69 -28.96 21.27
C PRO A 137 13.43 -28.89 20.38
N PRO A 138 13.31 -29.77 19.36
CA PRO A 138 12.14 -29.82 18.47
C PRO A 138 10.85 -30.09 19.25
N LEU A 139 9.79 -29.33 18.98
CA LEU A 139 8.48 -29.59 19.56
C LEU A 139 7.69 -30.55 18.66
N LEU A 140 7.49 -31.78 19.13
CA LEU A 140 6.71 -32.80 18.42
C LEU A 140 5.22 -32.63 18.69
N HIS A 141 4.37 -32.77 17.66
CA HIS A 141 2.92 -32.64 17.83
C HIS A 141 2.27 -33.95 18.29
N LEU A 142 2.65 -35.09 17.69
CA LEU A 142 2.24 -36.47 18.02
C LEU A 142 0.73 -36.81 17.89
N ASP A 143 -0.13 -35.83 17.62
CA ASP A 143 -1.57 -36.01 17.36
C ASP A 143 -2.06 -35.08 16.24
N LEU A 144 -1.24 -34.87 15.21
CA LEU A 144 -1.63 -34.02 14.08
C LEU A 144 -2.76 -34.68 13.28
N LYS A 145 -3.93 -34.03 13.26
CA LYS A 145 -5.15 -34.49 12.58
C LYS A 145 -6.01 -33.29 12.18
N PRO A 146 -6.99 -33.45 11.26
CA PRO A 146 -7.84 -32.34 10.83
C PRO A 146 -8.63 -31.65 11.96
N ALA A 147 -8.88 -32.33 13.09
CA ALA A 147 -9.54 -31.70 14.25
C ALA A 147 -8.65 -30.66 14.95
N ASN A 148 -7.33 -30.81 14.88
CA ASN A 148 -6.32 -29.97 15.55
C ASN A 148 -5.72 -28.91 14.59
N ILE A 149 -6.28 -28.80 13.38
CA ILE A 149 -5.94 -27.78 12.40
C ILE A 149 -7.15 -26.87 12.32
N LEU A 150 -7.04 -25.68 12.90
CA LEU A 150 -8.11 -24.69 12.93
C LEU A 150 -7.92 -23.66 11.81
N LEU A 151 -9.00 -22.99 11.43
CA LEU A 151 -9.00 -22.01 10.37
C LEU A 151 -9.59 -20.68 10.88
N ASP A 152 -9.01 -19.55 10.46
CA ASP A 152 -9.55 -18.22 10.78
C ASP A 152 -10.66 -17.81 9.80
N ALA A 153 -11.18 -16.59 9.96
CA ALA A 153 -12.21 -16.02 9.08
C ALA A 153 -11.78 -15.95 7.59
N HIS A 154 -10.47 -15.95 7.32
CA HIS A 154 -9.88 -15.90 5.98
C HIS A 154 -9.36 -17.27 5.51
N TYR A 155 -9.67 -18.34 6.26
CA TYR A 155 -9.21 -19.71 6.04
C TYR A 155 -7.69 -19.89 6.11
N HIS A 156 -6.99 -19.10 6.92
CA HIS A 156 -5.59 -19.37 7.27
C HIS A 156 -5.48 -20.39 8.39
N VAL A 157 -4.48 -21.26 8.29
CA VAL A 157 -4.27 -22.36 9.23
C VAL A 157 -3.71 -21.88 10.57
N LYS A 158 -4.26 -22.43 11.66
CA LYS A 158 -3.72 -22.37 13.03
C LYS A 158 -3.67 -23.78 13.61
N ILE A 159 -2.48 -24.30 13.83
CA ILE A 159 -2.26 -25.61 14.47
C ILE A 159 -2.46 -25.43 15.97
N SER A 160 -3.28 -26.32 16.56
CA SER A 160 -3.62 -26.35 17.98
C SER A 160 -3.28 -27.70 18.60
N ASP A 161 -3.39 -27.80 19.93
CA ASP A 161 -3.30 -29.06 20.67
C ASP A 161 -1.97 -29.82 20.50
N PHE A 162 -0.84 -29.17 20.84
CA PHE A 162 0.48 -29.83 20.90
C PHE A 162 0.57 -30.83 22.06
N GLY A 163 0.12 -32.07 21.80
CA GLY A 163 0.79 -33.25 22.34
C GLY A 163 0.88 -33.39 23.87
N LEU A 164 -0.17 -33.03 24.62
CA LEU A 164 -0.49 -33.71 25.89
C LEU A 164 -1.54 -34.81 25.70
N ALA A 165 -1.59 -35.42 24.50
CA ALA A 165 -2.33 -36.67 24.33
C ALA A 165 -1.66 -37.73 25.22
N ARG A 166 -2.20 -37.88 26.42
CA ARG A 166 -1.90 -38.88 27.43
C ARG A 166 -1.49 -40.19 26.77
N TRP A 167 -0.44 -40.84 27.31
CA TRP A 167 -0.39 -42.29 27.29
C TRP A 167 -1.78 -42.82 27.68
N ASN A 168 -2.48 -43.51 26.77
CA ASN A 168 -3.82 -44.03 27.08
C ASN A 168 -3.80 -44.79 28.42
N GLY A 169 -4.40 -44.17 29.43
CA GLY A 169 -4.94 -44.84 30.60
C GLY A 169 -6.41 -44.48 30.61
N LEU A 170 -7.26 -45.41 30.18
CA LEU A 170 -8.67 -45.40 30.52
C LEU A 170 -8.76 -45.21 32.04
N SER A 171 -9.15 -44.03 32.52
CA SER A 171 -9.50 -43.84 33.91
C SER A 171 -11.01 -44.00 34.05
N ARG A 172 -11.47 -45.26 34.00
CA ARG A 172 -12.37 -45.79 35.03
C ARG A 172 -11.63 -46.96 35.66
N ALA A 173 -11.57 -46.96 36.98
CA ALA A 173 -10.55 -47.62 37.79
C ALA A 173 -10.55 -49.16 37.80
N ASP A 174 -11.20 -49.83 36.85
CA ASP A 174 -11.28 -51.30 36.80
C ASP A 174 -11.23 -51.78 35.35
N ASP A 175 -10.08 -51.70 34.67
CA ASP A 175 -9.71 -52.67 33.62
C ASP A 175 -8.25 -52.48 33.16
N ILE A 176 -7.39 -53.33 33.72
CA ILE A 176 -6.18 -53.95 33.17
C ILE A 176 -5.13 -53.04 32.50
N SER A 177 -3.98 -52.98 33.17
CA SER A 177 -2.71 -52.41 32.73
C SER A 177 -2.21 -52.95 31.37
N ARG A 178 -1.81 -52.04 30.48
CA ARG A 178 -0.59 -52.08 29.63
C ARG A 178 -0.54 -50.87 28.67
N ASP A 179 0.37 -49.95 28.96
CA ASP A 179 0.98 -48.88 28.14
C ASP A 179 0.23 -48.37 26.90
N GLY A 180 -0.54 -47.31 27.10
CA GLY A 180 -1.32 -46.64 26.07
C GLY A 180 -0.56 -45.92 24.96
N PHE A 181 -1.09 -45.97 23.73
CA PHE A 181 -0.58 -45.24 22.55
C PHE A 181 -0.79 -43.72 22.69
N CYS A 182 0.10 -42.92 22.09
CA CYS A 182 -0.06 -41.46 21.94
C CYS A 182 -0.57 -41.17 20.53
N GLY A 183 -1.59 -40.31 20.39
CA GLY A 183 -2.16 -39.90 19.10
C GLY A 183 -3.37 -40.72 18.62
N THR A 184 -4.03 -40.20 17.59
CA THR A 184 -5.23 -40.80 17.00
C THR A 184 -4.85 -41.96 16.08
N ILE A 185 -5.35 -43.17 16.36
CA ILE A 185 -4.92 -44.44 15.72
C ILE A 185 -4.94 -44.43 14.18
N ALA A 186 -5.88 -43.74 13.55
CA ALA A 186 -5.95 -43.64 12.09
C ALA A 186 -4.78 -42.85 11.45
N TYR A 187 -4.10 -42.03 12.25
CA TYR A 187 -2.99 -41.16 11.85
C TYR A 187 -1.64 -41.66 12.39
N LEU A 188 -1.65 -42.71 13.23
CA LEU A 188 -0.45 -43.22 13.88
C LEU A 188 0.42 -44.02 12.89
N PRO A 189 1.75 -43.82 12.88
CA PRO A 189 2.63 -44.61 12.05
C PRO A 189 2.74 -46.06 12.55
N PRO A 190 3.04 -47.03 11.65
CA PRO A 190 3.09 -48.44 12.01
C PRO A 190 4.18 -48.77 13.05
N GLU A 191 5.33 -48.12 13.01
CA GLU A 191 6.43 -48.35 13.95
C GLU A 191 6.03 -48.04 15.40
N SER A 192 5.21 -47.00 15.64
CA SER A 192 4.70 -46.70 16.99
C SER A 192 3.75 -47.76 17.55
N ILE A 193 3.24 -48.64 16.69
CA ILE A 193 2.37 -49.76 17.06
C ILE A 193 3.20 -51.02 17.35
N ILE A 194 4.31 -51.20 16.65
CA ILE A 194 5.11 -52.44 16.62
C ILE A 194 6.25 -52.42 17.65
N GLU A 195 6.94 -51.29 17.80
CA GLU A 195 8.17 -51.19 18.60
C GLU A 195 7.88 -51.06 20.10
N LYS A 196 8.67 -51.79 20.92
CA LYS A 196 8.55 -51.78 22.39
C LYS A 196 9.23 -50.57 23.03
N ASP A 197 10.34 -50.10 22.46
CA ASP A 197 11.06 -48.91 22.89
C ASP A 197 10.56 -47.71 22.08
N ARG A 198 9.54 -47.02 22.59
CA ARG A 198 8.79 -45.98 21.88
C ARG A 198 9.55 -44.66 21.82
N VAL A 199 10.55 -44.55 20.95
CA VAL A 199 11.22 -43.27 20.68
C VAL A 199 10.41 -42.49 19.64
N SER A 200 9.75 -41.41 20.08
CA SER A 200 9.05 -40.50 19.17
C SER A 200 10.04 -39.52 18.53
N ASP A 201 9.95 -39.37 17.22
CA ASP A 201 10.78 -38.48 16.40
C ASP A 201 9.88 -37.67 15.45
N THR A 202 10.41 -36.56 14.94
CA THR A 202 9.85 -35.69 13.88
C THR A 202 9.24 -36.47 12.71
N LYS A 203 9.80 -37.63 12.33
CA LYS A 203 9.28 -38.51 11.27
C LYS A 203 7.89 -39.09 11.55
N HIS A 204 7.46 -39.09 12.81
CA HIS A 204 6.11 -39.51 13.20
C HIS A 204 5.07 -38.47 12.79
N ASP A 205 5.35 -37.19 13.03
CA ASP A 205 4.49 -36.08 12.60
C ASP A 205 4.39 -36.02 11.07
N VAL A 206 5.48 -36.33 10.35
CA VAL A 206 5.48 -36.43 8.88
C VAL A 206 4.50 -37.50 8.39
N TYR A 207 4.46 -38.65 9.05
CA TYR A 207 3.48 -39.69 8.72
C TYR A 207 2.05 -39.22 9.00
N SER A 208 1.78 -38.65 10.19
CA SER A 208 0.45 -38.11 10.51
C SER A 208 0.00 -37.07 9.48
N PHE A 209 0.91 -36.19 9.07
CA PHE A 209 0.67 -35.16 8.06
C PHE A 209 0.32 -35.74 6.68
N SER A 210 0.89 -36.87 6.29
CA SER A 210 0.52 -37.54 5.04
C SER A 210 -0.95 -37.98 5.00
N ILE A 211 -1.49 -38.45 6.11
CA ILE A 211 -2.89 -38.87 6.22
C ILE A 211 -3.79 -37.64 6.23
N VAL A 212 -3.33 -36.53 6.82
CA VAL A 212 -4.00 -35.21 6.69
C VAL A 212 -4.04 -34.74 5.24
N ILE A 213 -2.92 -34.81 4.49
CA ILE A 213 -2.88 -34.47 3.07
C ILE A 213 -3.88 -35.34 2.30
N TRP A 214 -3.90 -36.66 2.55
CA TRP A 214 -4.87 -37.55 1.92
C TRP A 214 -6.31 -37.11 2.20
N GLY A 215 -6.63 -36.77 3.45
CA GLY A 215 -7.95 -36.28 3.86
C GLY A 215 -8.33 -34.96 3.18
N ILE A 216 -7.39 -34.02 3.05
CA ILE A 216 -7.62 -32.73 2.36
C ILE A 216 -7.86 -32.94 0.86
N LEU A 217 -7.06 -33.78 0.21
CA LEU A 217 -7.16 -34.03 -1.24
C LEU A 217 -8.42 -34.80 -1.61
N THR A 218 -8.85 -35.74 -0.76
CA THR A 218 -10.01 -36.61 -1.02
C THR A 218 -11.32 -36.12 -0.41
N GLN A 219 -11.26 -35.27 0.61
CA GLN A 219 -12.41 -34.89 1.46
C GLN A 219 -13.18 -36.08 2.02
N LYS A 220 -12.45 -37.15 2.38
CA LYS A 220 -13.00 -38.37 2.99
C LYS A 220 -12.31 -38.66 4.32
N LYS A 221 -12.98 -39.41 5.18
CA LYS A 221 -12.39 -39.91 6.42
C LYS A 221 -11.46 -41.10 6.11
N PRO A 222 -10.25 -41.16 6.70
CA PRO A 222 -9.35 -42.29 6.49
C PRO A 222 -10.00 -43.57 7.02
N TYR A 223 -9.88 -44.67 6.27
CA TYR A 223 -10.46 -45.98 6.60
C TYR A 223 -12.00 -45.98 6.80
N GLN A 224 -12.71 -45.08 6.11
CA GLN A 224 -14.17 -45.00 6.12
C GLN A 224 -14.80 -46.35 5.73
N GLY A 225 -15.45 -47.01 6.69
CA GLY A 225 -16.06 -48.35 6.54
C GLY A 225 -15.59 -49.38 7.57
N GLU A 226 -14.48 -49.12 8.27
CA GLU A 226 -14.01 -49.95 9.39
C GLU A 226 -14.62 -49.47 10.71
N ASN A 227 -15.38 -50.32 11.39
CA ASN A 227 -16.05 -49.95 12.65
C ASN A 227 -15.19 -50.23 13.89
N ASN A 228 -14.12 -51.03 13.76
CA ASN A 228 -13.28 -51.42 14.88
C ASN A 228 -11.88 -50.83 14.76
N ILE A 229 -11.46 -50.12 15.80
CA ILE A 229 -10.14 -49.51 15.92
C ILE A 229 -8.99 -50.53 15.78
N LEU A 230 -9.19 -51.76 16.26
CA LEU A 230 -8.23 -52.86 16.11
C LEU A 230 -8.06 -53.30 14.64
N GLN A 231 -9.12 -53.21 13.82
CA GLN A 231 -9.03 -53.53 12.39
C GLN A 231 -8.16 -52.50 11.67
N ILE A 232 -8.31 -51.22 12.01
CA ILE A 232 -7.48 -50.14 11.47
C ILE A 232 -6.02 -50.35 11.87
N MET A 233 -5.74 -50.66 13.14
CA MET A 233 -4.37 -50.96 13.60
C MET A 233 -3.74 -52.12 12.83
N VAL A 234 -4.45 -53.24 12.69
CA VAL A 234 -3.96 -54.42 11.95
C VAL A 234 -3.68 -54.07 10.49
N LYS A 235 -4.52 -53.25 9.85
CA LYS A 235 -4.30 -52.78 8.47
C LYS A 235 -3.05 -51.89 8.36
N VAL A 236 -2.90 -50.93 9.25
CA VAL A 236 -1.74 -50.02 9.30
C VAL A 236 -0.43 -50.80 9.46
N VAL A 237 -0.40 -51.74 10.41
CA VAL A 237 0.75 -52.62 10.69
C VAL A 237 1.08 -53.52 9.50
N LYS A 238 0.06 -54.00 8.76
CA LYS A 238 0.25 -54.77 7.51
C LYS A 238 0.69 -53.92 6.32
N GLY A 239 0.89 -52.61 6.49
CA GLY A 239 1.30 -51.71 5.40
C GLY A 239 0.15 -51.25 4.51
N VAL A 240 -1.11 -51.53 4.86
CA VAL A 240 -2.28 -51.06 4.11
C VAL A 240 -2.46 -49.57 4.39
N ARG A 241 -2.67 -48.78 3.33
CA ARG A 241 -2.88 -47.33 3.37
C ARG A 241 -4.28 -46.97 2.83
N PRO A 242 -4.78 -45.74 3.08
CA PRO A 242 -6.04 -45.27 2.52
C PRO A 242 -6.06 -45.32 0.99
N ASP A 243 -7.23 -45.63 0.40
CA ASP A 243 -7.37 -45.80 -1.05
C ASP A 243 -7.10 -44.50 -1.83
N LEU A 244 -6.24 -44.61 -2.85
CA LEU A 244 -5.85 -43.51 -3.73
C LEU A 244 -6.84 -43.31 -4.89
N GLY A 245 -7.68 -44.30 -5.19
CA GLY A 245 -8.75 -44.20 -6.20
C GLY A 245 -9.88 -43.23 -5.82
N ALA A 246 -9.89 -42.74 -4.58
CA ALA A 246 -10.87 -41.81 -4.04
C ALA A 246 -10.68 -40.35 -4.49
N VAL A 247 -9.57 -40.00 -5.15
CA VAL A 247 -9.32 -38.62 -5.63
C VAL A 247 -10.20 -38.33 -6.85
N PRO A 248 -10.91 -37.19 -6.90
CA PRO A 248 -11.74 -36.82 -8.05
C PRO A 248 -10.96 -36.84 -9.38
N ARG A 249 -11.57 -37.36 -10.45
CA ARG A 249 -10.93 -37.46 -11.78
C ARG A 249 -10.62 -36.08 -12.40
N CYS A 250 -11.41 -35.06 -12.09
CA CYS A 250 -11.11 -33.66 -12.41
C CYS A 250 -10.20 -33.07 -11.33
N ARG A 251 -8.89 -33.10 -11.55
CA ARG A 251 -7.88 -32.54 -10.63
C ARG A 251 -6.83 -31.71 -11.38
N PRO A 252 -6.36 -30.59 -10.81
CA PRO A 252 -5.24 -29.82 -11.36
C PRO A 252 -3.94 -30.64 -11.41
N SER A 253 -3.01 -30.26 -12.28
CA SER A 253 -1.70 -30.90 -12.42
C SER A 253 -0.92 -30.97 -11.10
N ALA A 254 -0.98 -29.90 -10.30
CA ALA A 254 -0.36 -29.80 -8.97
C ALA A 254 -0.82 -30.90 -7.99
N CYS A 255 -2.06 -31.42 -8.13
CA CYS A 255 -2.56 -32.52 -7.29
C CYS A 255 -1.70 -33.78 -7.44
N THR A 256 -1.15 -34.03 -8.63
CA THR A 256 -0.25 -35.17 -8.85
C THR A 256 1.06 -35.01 -8.06
N GLY A 257 1.58 -33.80 -7.99
CA GLY A 257 2.73 -33.47 -7.15
C GLY A 257 2.44 -33.69 -5.66
N PHE A 258 1.30 -33.17 -5.16
CA PHE A 258 0.90 -33.38 -3.77
C PHE A 258 0.65 -34.85 -3.41
N LEU A 259 0.16 -35.66 -4.34
CA LEU A 259 0.04 -37.12 -4.14
C LEU A 259 1.38 -37.81 -4.06
N SER A 260 2.36 -37.41 -4.89
CA SER A 260 3.73 -37.91 -4.82
C SER A 260 4.41 -37.54 -3.50
N LEU A 261 4.26 -36.27 -3.07
CA LEU A 261 4.74 -35.78 -1.79
C LEU A 261 4.14 -36.58 -0.63
N MET A 262 2.81 -36.70 -0.59
CA MET A 262 2.09 -37.51 0.39
C MET A 262 2.58 -38.96 0.44
N GLN A 263 2.82 -39.57 -0.72
CA GLN A 263 3.30 -40.95 -0.80
C GLN A 263 4.69 -41.14 -0.21
N ARG A 264 5.58 -40.16 -0.35
CA ARG A 264 6.90 -40.21 0.29
C ARG A 264 6.79 -40.02 1.80
N CYS A 265 5.84 -39.21 2.27
CA CYS A 265 5.62 -38.96 3.70
C CYS A 265 5.10 -40.19 4.48
N TRP A 266 4.33 -41.11 3.89
CA TRP A 266 3.84 -42.33 4.56
C TRP A 266 4.63 -43.62 4.29
N THR A 267 5.86 -43.48 3.79
CA THR A 267 6.76 -44.61 3.49
C THR A 267 6.98 -45.45 4.76
N THR A 268 7.04 -46.78 4.58
CA THR A 268 7.22 -47.73 5.70
C THR A 268 8.53 -47.50 6.46
N ASN A 269 9.61 -47.13 5.75
CA ASN A 269 10.88 -46.75 6.38
C ASN A 269 10.81 -45.29 6.90
N PRO A 270 10.93 -45.04 8.22
CA PRO A 270 10.91 -43.69 8.78
C PRO A 270 12.03 -42.77 8.26
N ASP A 271 13.22 -43.31 8.04
CA ASP A 271 14.40 -42.54 7.58
C ASP A 271 14.24 -42.05 6.13
N ALA A 272 13.43 -42.75 5.34
CA ALA A 272 13.15 -42.38 3.95
C ALA A 272 12.09 -41.26 3.83
N ARG A 273 11.41 -40.90 4.92
CA ARG A 273 10.42 -39.83 4.91
C ARG A 273 11.11 -38.47 4.83
N PRO A 274 10.63 -37.51 4.04
CA PRO A 274 11.22 -36.18 3.96
C PRO A 274 11.10 -35.43 5.30
N SER A 275 11.92 -34.39 5.49
CA SER A 275 11.76 -33.42 6.57
C SER A 275 10.66 -32.40 6.27
N PHE A 276 10.11 -31.73 7.29
CA PHE A 276 9.14 -30.66 7.05
C PHE A 276 9.73 -29.47 6.27
N GLN A 277 11.05 -29.27 6.28
CA GLN A 277 11.73 -28.27 5.47
C GLN A 277 11.63 -28.61 3.97
N GLU A 278 11.88 -29.87 3.61
CA GLU A 278 11.74 -30.37 2.23
C GLU A 278 10.28 -30.34 1.79
N ILE A 279 9.37 -30.80 2.65
CA ILE A 279 7.92 -30.79 2.39
C ILE A 279 7.42 -29.37 2.13
N THR A 280 7.86 -28.40 2.93
CA THR A 280 7.48 -26.99 2.78
C THR A 280 7.97 -26.42 1.45
N SER A 281 9.24 -26.67 1.12
CA SER A 281 9.86 -26.18 -0.12
C SER A 281 9.17 -26.74 -1.36
N GLU A 282 8.85 -28.03 -1.36
CA GLU A 282 8.15 -28.68 -2.48
C GLU A 282 6.68 -28.25 -2.57
N ALA A 283 5.98 -28.12 -1.45
CA ALA A 283 4.62 -27.61 -1.44
C ALA A 283 4.55 -26.17 -1.98
N GLU A 284 5.54 -25.33 -1.66
CA GLU A 284 5.67 -23.98 -2.19
C GLU A 284 5.89 -23.96 -3.71
N GLU A 285 6.78 -24.83 -4.21
CA GLU A 285 7.04 -24.98 -5.65
C GLU A 285 5.79 -25.44 -6.41
N LEU A 286 5.05 -26.41 -5.84
CA LEU A 286 3.80 -26.92 -6.43
C LEU A 286 2.69 -25.87 -6.46
N CYS A 287 2.65 -24.95 -5.50
CA CYS A 287 1.70 -23.83 -5.45
C CYS A 287 2.09 -22.67 -6.38
N SER A 288 3.37 -22.51 -6.73
CA SER A 288 3.90 -21.35 -7.46
C SER A 288 3.90 -21.50 -8.99
N LYS A 289 3.75 -22.72 -9.53
CA LYS A 289 3.77 -22.96 -10.98
C LYS A 289 2.43 -22.53 -11.62
N PRO A 290 2.44 -21.63 -12.63
CA PRO A 290 1.23 -21.32 -13.38
C PRO A 290 0.71 -22.58 -14.07
N GLN A 291 -0.61 -22.79 -14.01
CA GLN A 291 -1.26 -23.94 -14.64
C GLN A 291 -1.14 -23.81 -16.16
N GLU A 292 -0.14 -24.45 -16.76
CA GLU A 292 -0.12 -24.67 -18.21
C GLU A 292 -1.20 -25.69 -18.56
N GLU A 293 -2.21 -25.24 -19.30
CA GLU A 293 -3.17 -26.14 -19.93
C GLU A 293 -2.46 -27.03 -20.96
N PRO A 294 -2.67 -28.36 -20.95
CA PRO A 294 -2.13 -29.21 -21.99
C PRO A 294 -2.90 -28.96 -23.30
N LYS A 295 -2.21 -28.33 -24.27
CA LYS A 295 -2.65 -28.24 -25.67
C LYS A 295 -2.93 -29.65 -26.21
N THR A 296 -4.17 -29.91 -26.59
CA THR A 296 -4.56 -31.12 -27.32
C THR A 296 -4.21 -30.95 -28.81
N PRO A 297 -3.56 -31.93 -29.45
CA PRO A 297 -3.30 -31.90 -30.88
C PRO A 297 -4.55 -32.35 -31.66
N THR A 298 -4.94 -31.54 -32.64
CA THR A 298 -5.91 -31.86 -33.69
C THR A 298 -5.54 -33.15 -34.44
N LEU A 299 -6.44 -34.12 -34.47
CA LEU A 299 -6.50 -35.15 -35.51
C LEU A 299 -7.95 -35.54 -35.79
N SER A 300 -8.33 -35.28 -37.04
CA SER A 300 -9.58 -35.62 -37.71
C SER A 300 -9.87 -37.12 -37.74
N THR A 301 -11.10 -37.52 -37.42
CA THR A 301 -11.66 -38.79 -37.89
C THR A 301 -13.09 -38.59 -38.36
N SER A 302 -13.33 -39.01 -39.59
CA SER A 302 -14.61 -39.17 -40.26
C SER A 302 -15.35 -40.41 -39.75
N GLU A 303 -16.69 -40.30 -39.68
CA GLU A 303 -17.78 -41.28 -39.55
C GLU A 303 -17.59 -42.71 -40.16
N PRO A 304 -18.52 -43.69 -39.98
CA PRO A 304 -19.90 -43.62 -39.42
C PRO A 304 -20.35 -44.74 -38.45
N GLU A 305 -21.54 -44.48 -37.89
CA GLU A 305 -22.56 -45.33 -37.24
C GLU A 305 -22.78 -46.77 -37.79
N PRO A 306 -23.39 -47.72 -37.03
CA PRO A 306 -24.87 -47.83 -37.04
C PRO A 306 -25.62 -48.46 -35.84
N THR A 307 -26.88 -48.01 -35.70
CA THR A 307 -28.13 -48.79 -35.43
C THR A 307 -28.44 -49.36 -34.03
N SER A 308 -29.55 -48.86 -33.46
CA SER A 308 -30.46 -49.56 -32.54
C SER A 308 -31.47 -50.42 -33.33
N PRO A 309 -32.27 -51.34 -32.73
CA PRO A 309 -33.58 -50.92 -32.19
C PRO A 309 -34.28 -51.80 -31.09
N ASN A 310 -35.26 -51.18 -30.39
CA ASN A 310 -36.59 -51.71 -29.95
C ASN A 310 -36.72 -52.85 -28.87
N ALA A 311 -37.74 -52.95 -28.00
CA ALA A 311 -38.92 -52.13 -27.63
C ALA A 311 -39.72 -52.71 -26.40
N LEU A 312 -40.82 -52.01 -26.02
CA LEU A 312 -42.08 -52.38 -25.29
C LEU A 312 -42.04 -52.41 -23.74
N THR A 313 -42.80 -51.66 -22.89
CA THR A 313 -44.18 -51.07 -22.74
C THR A 313 -45.20 -51.86 -21.90
N SER A 314 -46.00 -51.09 -21.11
CA SER A 314 -47.22 -51.36 -20.29
C SER A 314 -46.98 -51.56 -18.77
N GLY A 315 -47.74 -51.03 -17.79
CA GLY A 315 -48.85 -50.06 -17.71
C GLY A 315 -49.57 -50.13 -16.32
N GLN A 316 -49.83 -48.98 -15.66
CA GLN A 316 -50.85 -48.62 -14.62
C GLN A 316 -50.94 -49.40 -13.27
N VAL A 317 -51.31 -48.90 -12.05
CA VAL A 317 -51.81 -47.63 -11.44
C VAL A 317 -51.81 -47.78 -9.88
N LYS A 318 -51.79 -46.66 -9.12
CA LYS A 318 -52.34 -46.32 -7.75
C LYS A 318 -51.39 -45.84 -6.61
N ASP A 319 -51.41 -44.52 -6.41
CA ASP A 319 -51.45 -43.65 -5.20
C ASP A 319 -50.63 -44.03 -3.94
N ASN A 320 -49.78 -43.18 -3.34
CA ASN A 320 -50.11 -41.90 -2.68
C ASN A 320 -48.85 -41.27 -2.03
N LYS A 321 -48.78 -39.91 -2.02
CA LYS A 321 -47.89 -39.00 -1.22
C LYS A 321 -46.37 -39.15 -1.45
N LEU A 322 -45.57 -38.13 -1.73
CA LEU A 322 -45.48 -36.77 -1.19
C LEU A 322 -44.76 -35.85 -2.20
N VAL A 323 -45.05 -34.56 -2.10
CA VAL A 323 -44.73 -33.45 -3.00
C VAL A 323 -43.22 -33.21 -3.20
N ARG A 324 -42.80 -33.12 -4.47
CA ARG A 324 -41.60 -32.41 -4.98
C ARG A 324 -42.07 -31.51 -6.13
N PRO A 325 -41.70 -30.22 -6.17
CA PRO A 325 -41.51 -29.51 -7.44
C PRO A 325 -40.04 -29.13 -7.56
N LYS A 326 -39.36 -29.68 -8.57
CA LYS A 326 -39.06 -29.01 -9.85
C LYS A 326 -37.92 -28.01 -9.73
N SER A 327 -36.75 -28.57 -10.02
CA SER A 327 -35.54 -27.88 -10.44
C SER A 327 -35.78 -27.11 -11.74
N ALA A 328 -35.08 -25.99 -11.78
CA ALA A 328 -34.68 -25.11 -12.86
C ALA A 328 -34.66 -25.67 -14.29
N MET A 329 -35.19 -24.82 -15.17
CA MET A 329 -34.74 -24.56 -16.54
C MET A 329 -34.72 -23.02 -16.61
N LEU A 330 -33.57 -22.34 -16.61
CA LEU A 330 -32.74 -21.87 -17.75
C LEU A 330 -31.88 -20.70 -17.20
N PRO A 331 -30.96 -20.07 -17.95
CA PRO A 331 -30.00 -20.56 -18.95
C PRO A 331 -28.55 -20.14 -18.60
N GLU A 332 -27.60 -20.73 -19.32
CA GLU A 332 -26.20 -20.28 -19.40
C GLU A 332 -26.12 -18.83 -19.89
N LYS A 333 -25.40 -17.98 -19.16
CA LYS A 333 -24.71 -16.80 -19.67
C LYS A 333 -23.53 -16.50 -18.75
N ASP A 334 -22.35 -16.48 -19.35
CA ASP A 334 -21.08 -16.13 -18.74
C ASP A 334 -21.12 -14.71 -18.18
N CYS A 335 -20.90 -14.57 -16.87
CA CYS A 335 -20.62 -13.29 -16.24
C CYS A 335 -19.30 -13.40 -15.48
N SER A 336 -18.35 -12.53 -15.87
CA SER A 336 -17.00 -12.42 -15.34
C SER A 336 -17.03 -12.08 -13.84
N LEU A 337 -16.13 -12.71 -13.08
CA LEU A 337 -15.93 -12.58 -11.64
C LEU A 337 -15.59 -11.14 -11.20
N SER A 338 -15.33 -10.24 -12.14
CA SER A 338 -15.11 -8.79 -11.94
C SER A 338 -16.40 -7.99 -11.69
N GLU A 339 -17.56 -8.46 -12.14
CA GLU A 339 -18.85 -7.75 -11.93
C GLU A 339 -19.56 -8.15 -10.63
N LEU A 340 -19.23 -9.32 -10.07
CA LEU A 340 -19.73 -9.75 -8.76
C LEU A 340 -18.98 -9.12 -7.58
N LEU A 341 -17.79 -8.57 -7.82
CA LEU A 341 -16.97 -7.89 -6.81
C LEU A 341 -17.22 -6.38 -6.73
N SER A 342 -17.99 -5.80 -7.66
CA SER A 342 -18.35 -4.36 -7.61
C SER A 342 -19.71 -4.08 -6.97
N GLN A 343 -20.45 -5.11 -6.54
CA GLN A 343 -21.79 -4.97 -5.93
C GLN A 343 -21.86 -5.34 -4.44
N VAL A 344 -20.73 -5.64 -3.79
CA VAL A 344 -20.71 -5.94 -2.33
C VAL A 344 -20.33 -4.72 -1.48
N ASP A 345 -19.84 -3.63 -2.08
CA ASP A 345 -19.52 -2.38 -1.37
C ASP A 345 -20.65 -1.32 -1.37
N SER A 346 -21.86 -1.68 -1.79
CA SER A 346 -23.02 -0.78 -1.72
C SER A 346 -24.17 -1.34 -0.90
N GLY A 347 -24.10 -1.12 0.42
CA GLY A 347 -25.28 -0.72 1.19
C GLY A 347 -25.69 -1.62 2.35
N ILE A 348 -25.36 -1.19 3.58
CA ILE A 348 -26.37 -1.05 4.64
C ILE A 348 -26.17 0.32 5.33
N SER A 349 -26.94 1.30 4.87
CA SER A 349 -27.40 2.43 5.67
C SER A 349 -28.81 2.80 5.22
N ARG A 350 -29.75 2.65 6.15
CA ARG A 350 -31.10 3.25 6.30
C ARG A 350 -31.68 2.56 7.54
N SER A 351 -32.23 3.20 8.57
CA SER A 351 -32.89 4.51 8.76
C SER A 351 -33.22 4.60 10.27
N PHE A 352 -33.24 5.73 10.98
CA PHE A 352 -34.32 6.72 10.96
C PHE A 352 -33.98 7.97 11.81
N ASP A 353 -34.42 9.13 11.33
CA ASP A 353 -34.49 10.45 11.98
C ASP A 353 -35.34 10.50 13.26
N ARG A 354 -34.97 11.40 14.21
CA ARG A 354 -35.72 12.65 14.49
C ARG A 354 -35.20 13.44 15.72
N VAL A 355 -34.83 14.71 15.45
CA VAL A 355 -35.29 15.97 16.12
C VAL A 355 -34.60 16.48 17.41
N LYS A 356 -34.25 17.79 17.33
CA LYS A 356 -33.92 18.86 18.32
C LYS A 356 -32.46 18.95 18.78
N GLU A 357 -31.71 19.96 18.32
CA GLU A 357 -31.69 21.40 18.71
C GLU A 357 -30.96 21.69 20.02
N ASP A 358 -30.21 22.79 19.98
CA ASP A 358 -29.48 23.55 21.02
C ASP A 358 -28.02 23.15 21.26
N SER A 359 -27.04 23.92 20.75
CA SER A 359 -26.54 25.26 21.12
C SER A 359 -25.42 25.24 22.17
N CYS A 360 -24.33 25.94 21.79
CA CYS A 360 -23.52 26.83 22.62
C CYS A 360 -22.42 26.32 23.58
N HIS A 361 -21.23 26.88 23.33
CA HIS A 361 -20.29 27.53 24.26
C HIS A 361 -19.58 26.66 25.31
N SER A 362 -18.28 26.43 25.18
CA SER A 362 -17.15 27.32 25.50
C SER A 362 -16.97 27.64 26.99
N LYS A 363 -15.72 27.42 27.43
CA LYS A 363 -14.95 28.05 28.53
C LYS A 363 -14.76 27.26 29.83
N GLU A 364 -13.46 27.08 30.06
CA GLU A 364 -12.73 26.81 31.29
C GLU A 364 -13.26 27.52 32.55
N ASN A 365 -13.09 26.86 33.69
CA ASN A 365 -12.56 27.42 34.95
C ASN A 365 -12.42 26.28 35.98
N THR A 366 -11.19 25.90 36.37
CA THR A 366 -10.36 26.42 37.48
C THR A 366 -10.83 26.09 38.92
N CYS A 367 -9.89 25.46 39.64
CA CYS A 367 -9.53 25.64 41.05
C CYS A 367 -10.23 24.87 42.19
N LYS A 368 -9.38 24.10 42.90
CA LYS A 368 -9.19 24.05 44.38
C LYS A 368 -10.30 23.35 45.20
N ARG A 369 -10.06 22.74 46.36
CA ARG A 369 -8.94 22.22 47.19
C ARG A 369 -9.65 21.72 48.46
N LEU A 370 -8.93 20.94 49.29
CA LEU A 370 -9.17 20.62 50.72
C LEU A 370 -9.84 19.25 50.95
N SER A 371 -9.43 18.43 51.92
CA SER A 371 -8.33 18.51 52.91
C SER A 371 -8.41 17.27 53.82
N GLY A 372 -7.25 16.85 54.33
CA GLY A 372 -7.07 16.26 55.66
C GLY A 372 -7.34 14.75 55.76
N ILE A 373 -6.75 13.99 56.69
CA ILE A 373 -6.03 14.30 57.94
C ILE A 373 -5.21 12.99 58.24
N SER A 374 -3.86 13.03 58.35
CA SER A 374 -3.04 12.87 59.59
C SER A 374 -3.21 11.53 60.34
N SER A 375 -2.21 10.82 60.91
CA SER A 375 -0.75 10.93 61.01
C SER A 375 -0.21 9.73 61.83
N ALA A 376 1.09 9.45 61.65
CA ALA A 376 2.08 9.04 62.67
C ALA A 376 1.97 7.64 63.31
N ASP A 377 3.04 6.93 63.70
CA ASP A 377 4.34 7.41 64.18
C ASP A 377 5.44 6.31 64.23
N SER A 378 6.70 6.75 64.10
CA SER A 378 7.92 6.30 64.82
C SER A 378 8.54 4.90 64.60
N ALA A 379 9.86 4.64 64.70
CA ALA A 379 11.11 5.41 64.80
C ALA A 379 12.28 4.38 64.86
N PHE A 380 13.47 4.65 64.30
CA PHE A 380 14.78 4.56 65.00
C PHE A 380 15.95 5.01 64.10
N SER A 381 16.95 5.55 64.80
CA SER A 381 18.01 6.46 64.39
C SER A 381 19.33 5.76 64.08
N SER A 382 20.10 6.25 63.11
CA SER A 382 21.50 6.69 63.33
C SER A 382 22.10 7.30 62.06
N GLN A 383 22.66 8.50 62.25
CA GLN A 383 23.38 9.31 61.27
C GLN A 383 24.71 8.64 60.89
N ASP A 384 25.07 8.69 59.61
CA ASP A 384 26.38 9.21 59.21
C ASP A 384 26.30 9.79 57.80
N SER A 385 26.99 10.92 57.66
CA SER A 385 26.91 11.86 56.55
C SER A 385 27.41 11.26 55.23
N ILE A 386 26.79 11.64 54.11
CA ILE A 386 27.36 12.47 53.05
C ILE A 386 26.27 12.69 51.99
N THR A 387 25.95 13.97 51.79
CA THR A 387 25.10 14.53 50.75
C THR A 387 25.60 14.19 49.35
N LEU A 388 24.79 13.50 48.54
CA LEU A 388 24.63 13.79 47.12
C LEU A 388 23.16 13.51 46.75
N SER A 389 22.49 14.59 46.36
CA SER A 389 21.08 14.69 45.96
C SER A 389 20.68 13.65 44.90
N PHE A 390 19.86 12.68 45.30
CA PHE A 390 18.96 12.01 44.38
C PHE A 390 17.65 12.78 44.35
N GLU A 391 17.51 13.61 43.31
CA GLU A 391 16.20 14.00 42.85
C GLU A 391 15.43 12.74 42.46
N LYS A 392 14.19 12.73 42.90
CA LYS A 392 13.19 11.70 42.68
C LYS A 392 12.80 11.75 41.20
N GLU A 393 13.54 11.07 40.33
CA GLU A 393 13.19 10.98 38.91
C GLU A 393 12.03 10.00 38.68
N ASN A 394 11.18 10.41 37.73
CA ASN A 394 9.85 9.91 37.49
C ASN A 394 9.90 8.59 36.70
N THR A 395 8.86 7.78 36.81
CA THR A 395 8.61 6.60 35.97
C THR A 395 8.41 6.93 34.47
N CYS A 396 8.50 8.20 34.07
CA CYS A 396 8.49 8.66 32.68
C CYS A 396 9.90 8.55 32.02
N ASP A 397 10.98 8.49 32.79
CA ASP A 397 12.34 8.60 32.25
C ASP A 397 12.87 7.29 31.66
N SER A 398 12.37 6.10 32.04
CA SER A 398 12.99 4.84 31.61
C SER A 398 12.77 4.52 30.12
N ALA A 399 11.59 4.79 29.57
CA ALA A 399 11.27 4.55 28.17
C ALA A 399 11.98 5.54 27.24
N ASP A 400 12.08 6.81 27.63
CA ASP A 400 12.80 7.84 26.88
C ASP A 400 14.33 7.66 26.95
N VAL A 401 14.85 7.16 28.07
CA VAL A 401 16.26 6.76 28.19
C VAL A 401 16.55 5.54 27.32
N GLN A 402 15.65 4.55 27.27
CA GLN A 402 15.79 3.37 26.40
C GLN A 402 15.73 3.76 24.92
N ARG A 403 14.78 4.62 24.53
CA ARG A 403 14.69 5.20 23.18
C ARG A 403 15.99 5.88 22.77
N ARG A 404 16.52 6.76 23.62
CA ARG A 404 17.79 7.46 23.38
C ARG A 404 18.96 6.49 23.23
N LYS A 405 19.06 5.46 24.07
CA LYS A 405 20.12 4.44 23.99
C LYS A 405 20.05 3.63 22.70
N LEU A 406 18.86 3.23 22.26
CA LEU A 406 18.66 2.49 21.00
C LEU A 406 18.99 3.37 19.78
N CYS A 407 18.50 4.62 19.74
CA CYS A 407 18.85 5.57 18.69
C CYS A 407 20.37 5.83 18.64
N GLU A 408 21.01 5.99 19.79
CA GLU A 408 22.46 6.19 19.88
C GLU A 408 23.25 4.98 19.38
N ALA A 409 22.81 3.76 19.70
CA ALA A 409 23.43 2.53 19.19
C ALA A 409 23.32 2.43 17.66
N ILE A 410 22.17 2.80 17.08
CA ILE A 410 21.97 2.86 15.62
C ILE A 410 22.85 3.94 14.99
N ARG A 411 22.93 5.13 15.62
CA ARG A 411 23.75 6.27 15.17
C ARG A 411 25.24 5.97 15.17
N THR A 412 25.72 5.28 16.20
CA THR A 412 27.13 4.89 16.34
C THR A 412 27.50 3.64 15.53
N LYS A 413 26.53 3.02 14.86
CA LYS A 413 26.66 1.74 14.12
C LYS A 413 27.19 0.59 14.99
N ASP A 414 27.01 0.67 16.31
CA ASP A 414 27.44 -0.35 17.27
C ASP A 414 26.36 -1.43 17.39
N THR A 415 26.43 -2.42 16.48
CA THR A 415 25.47 -3.53 16.42
C THR A 415 25.52 -4.40 17.66
N ALA A 416 26.67 -4.52 18.34
CA ALA A 416 26.82 -5.30 19.55
C ALA A 416 26.09 -4.65 20.74
N LYS A 417 26.12 -3.32 20.86
CA LYS A 417 25.27 -2.61 21.83
C LYS A 417 23.80 -2.72 21.46
N LEU A 418 23.45 -2.60 20.18
CA LEU A 418 22.06 -2.74 19.74
C LEU A 418 21.48 -4.13 20.09
N MET A 419 22.24 -5.20 19.84
CA MET A 419 21.86 -6.59 20.18
C MET A 419 21.62 -6.80 21.68
N LYS A 420 22.38 -6.11 22.55
CA LYS A 420 22.25 -6.25 24.01
C LYS A 420 21.07 -5.47 24.58
N ILE A 421 20.72 -4.36 23.95
CA ILE A 421 19.72 -3.43 24.49
C ILE A 421 18.32 -3.72 23.93
N LEU A 422 18.22 -4.18 22.68
CA LEU A 422 16.95 -4.39 21.99
C LEU A 422 16.15 -5.53 22.62
N GLN A 423 14.97 -5.21 23.15
CA GLN A 423 13.98 -6.18 23.61
C GLN A 423 12.94 -6.46 22.52
N PRO A 424 12.31 -7.66 22.45
CA PRO A 424 11.32 -7.99 21.43
C PRO A 424 10.12 -7.04 21.37
N GLN A 425 9.73 -6.46 22.51
CA GLN A 425 8.65 -5.49 22.63
C GLN A 425 9.00 -4.09 22.09
N ASP A 426 10.29 -3.77 21.97
CA ASP A 426 10.78 -2.43 21.58
C ASP A 426 11.14 -2.34 20.09
N VAL A 427 11.01 -3.42 19.31
CA VAL A 427 11.46 -3.48 17.90
C VAL A 427 10.69 -2.49 17.02
N ASP A 428 9.39 -2.35 17.26
CA ASP A 428 8.50 -1.42 16.56
C ASP A 428 8.28 -0.12 17.34
N LEU A 429 9.20 0.23 18.26
CA LEU A 429 9.09 1.42 19.09
C LEU A 429 9.11 2.69 18.22
N LEU A 430 8.13 3.56 18.48
CA LEU A 430 7.97 4.84 17.80
C LEU A 430 8.88 5.89 18.43
N LEU A 431 9.58 6.62 17.56
CA LEU A 431 10.48 7.71 17.92
C LEU A 431 9.77 9.07 17.84
N ASP A 432 10.45 10.10 18.32
CA ASP A 432 9.99 11.48 18.25
C ASP A 432 9.84 11.86 16.76
N GLY A 433 8.62 12.17 16.32
CA GLY A 433 8.27 12.31 14.89
C GLY A 433 7.53 11.12 14.28
N GLY A 434 7.13 10.13 15.10
CA GLY A 434 6.23 9.03 14.71
C GLY A 434 6.87 7.92 13.88
N GLY A 435 8.16 8.00 13.54
CA GLY A 435 8.87 6.94 12.80
C GLY A 435 9.36 5.82 13.72
N SER A 436 9.35 4.57 13.25
CA SER A 436 9.92 3.43 13.99
C SER A 436 11.46 3.42 13.99
N LEU A 437 12.07 2.58 14.83
CA LEU A 437 13.52 2.33 14.82
C LEU A 437 14.06 1.98 13.43
N LEU A 438 13.25 1.28 12.62
CA LEU A 438 13.59 0.92 11.25
C LEU A 438 13.72 2.16 10.33
N HIS A 439 12.84 3.16 10.49
CA HIS A 439 12.95 4.44 9.77
C HIS A 439 14.25 5.17 10.13
N HIS A 440 14.62 5.17 11.40
CA HIS A 440 15.85 5.81 11.86
C HIS A 440 17.10 5.11 11.32
N ALA A 441 17.13 3.78 11.34
CA ALA A 441 18.23 2.99 10.79
C ALA A 441 18.42 3.23 9.28
N ILE A 442 17.32 3.35 8.52
CA ILE A 442 17.36 3.67 7.08
C ILE A 442 17.81 5.11 6.84
N THR A 443 17.31 6.06 7.63
CA THR A 443 17.70 7.48 7.54
C THR A 443 19.22 7.66 7.71
N LEU A 444 19.82 6.85 8.59
CA LEU A 444 21.25 6.83 8.86
C LEU A 444 22.06 5.91 7.93
N ALA A 445 21.40 5.26 6.95
CA ALA A 445 21.99 4.28 6.04
C ALA A 445 22.79 3.17 6.77
N ASN A 446 22.26 2.68 7.90
CA ASN A 446 22.89 1.61 8.68
C ASN A 446 22.32 0.24 8.29
N GLU A 447 22.96 -0.39 7.31
CA GLU A 447 22.54 -1.68 6.74
C GLU A 447 22.49 -2.82 7.78
N GLU A 448 23.49 -2.90 8.66
CA GLU A 448 23.56 -3.97 9.65
C GLU A 448 22.48 -3.83 10.74
N ALA A 449 22.18 -2.60 11.15
CA ALA A 449 21.05 -2.35 12.04
C ALA A 449 19.70 -2.69 11.38
N VAL A 450 19.53 -2.37 10.09
CA VAL A 450 18.33 -2.74 9.32
C VAL A 450 18.18 -4.25 9.24
N LYS A 451 19.23 -4.99 8.89
CA LYS A 451 19.21 -6.48 8.87
C LYS A 451 18.83 -7.04 10.23
N PHE A 452 19.43 -6.52 11.30
CA PHE A 452 19.16 -6.99 12.65
C PHE A 452 17.72 -6.70 13.10
N LEU A 453 17.21 -5.49 12.85
CA LEU A 453 15.82 -5.14 13.17
C LEU A 453 14.83 -6.01 12.37
N LEU A 454 15.09 -6.23 11.07
CA LEU A 454 14.26 -7.11 10.23
C LEU A 454 14.37 -8.59 10.61
N LEU A 455 15.46 -9.04 11.24
CA LEU A 455 15.59 -10.40 11.78
C LEU A 455 14.73 -10.58 13.05
N ASN A 456 14.55 -9.52 13.83
CA ASN A 456 13.72 -9.49 15.03
C ASN A 456 12.25 -9.11 14.72
N ASN A 457 11.77 -9.40 13.51
CA ASN A 457 10.39 -9.14 13.05
C ASN A 457 9.94 -7.67 13.09
N ALA A 458 10.84 -6.70 12.91
CA ALA A 458 10.42 -5.31 12.71
C ALA A 458 9.43 -5.19 11.54
N ASN A 459 8.33 -4.47 11.74
CA ASN A 459 7.30 -4.31 10.73
C ASN A 459 7.74 -3.29 9.65
N PRO A 460 7.97 -3.71 8.39
CA PRO A 460 8.44 -2.84 7.31
C PRO A 460 7.36 -1.92 6.75
N ASN A 461 6.10 -2.05 7.20
CA ASN A 461 4.95 -1.28 6.72
C ASN A 461 4.49 -0.21 7.69
N LEU A 462 5.13 -0.06 8.85
CA LEU A 462 4.80 1.03 9.76
C LEU A 462 5.02 2.36 9.05
N ALA A 463 4.04 3.26 9.15
CA ALA A 463 4.16 4.61 8.63
C ALA A 463 4.69 5.55 9.71
N ASN A 464 5.52 6.52 9.31
CA ASN A 464 5.89 7.64 10.17
C ASN A 464 4.76 8.70 10.24
N ALA A 465 4.98 9.83 10.92
CA ALA A 465 3.99 10.91 11.01
C ALA A 465 3.64 11.59 9.66
N ARG A 466 4.37 11.30 8.58
CA ARG A 466 4.08 11.75 7.21
C ARG A 466 3.42 10.66 6.37
N GLY A 467 2.98 9.55 6.98
CA GLY A 467 2.45 8.40 6.26
C GLY A 467 3.52 7.57 5.52
N SER A 468 4.78 8.00 5.51
CA SER A 468 5.84 7.35 4.74
C SER A 468 6.32 6.08 5.45
N THR A 469 6.41 4.99 4.71
CA THR A 469 6.97 3.70 5.19
C THR A 469 8.51 3.68 5.08
N PRO A 470 9.19 2.71 5.73
CA PRO A 470 10.63 2.44 5.55
C PRO A 470 11.07 2.37 4.09
N LEU A 471 10.23 1.79 3.21
CA LEU A 471 10.51 1.70 1.78
C LEU A 471 10.49 3.06 1.07
N HIS A 472 9.56 3.96 1.47
CA HIS A 472 9.54 5.34 0.96
C HIS A 472 10.85 6.06 1.28
N LEU A 473 11.31 6.00 2.54
CA LEU A 473 12.57 6.64 2.95
C LEU A 473 13.79 6.04 2.24
N ALA A 474 13.82 4.71 2.05
CA ALA A 474 14.91 4.07 1.31
C ALA A 474 14.95 4.55 -0.15
N THR A 475 13.79 4.78 -0.75
CA THR A 475 13.66 5.26 -2.13
C THR A 475 13.98 6.75 -2.26
N GLU A 476 13.47 7.57 -1.34
CA GLU A 476 13.74 9.02 -1.25
C GLU A 476 15.25 9.29 -1.14
N ARG A 477 15.97 8.48 -0.36
CA ARG A 477 17.42 8.62 -0.14
C ARG A 477 18.30 7.84 -1.13
N HIS A 478 17.73 7.21 -2.15
CA HIS A 478 18.47 6.43 -3.16
C HIS A 478 19.26 5.22 -2.58
N LEU A 479 18.77 4.62 -1.50
CA LEU A 479 19.44 3.52 -0.81
C LEU A 479 19.00 2.17 -1.36
N LYS A 480 19.44 1.86 -2.60
CA LYS A 480 19.11 0.61 -3.29
C LYS A 480 19.36 -0.66 -2.47
N PRO A 481 20.51 -0.84 -1.79
CA PRO A 481 20.75 -2.05 -0.99
C PRO A 481 19.73 -2.23 0.14
N LEU A 482 19.33 -1.14 0.80
CA LEU A 482 18.33 -1.20 1.88
C LEU A 482 16.93 -1.48 1.33
N ALA A 483 16.58 -0.90 0.18
CA ALA A 483 15.33 -1.24 -0.50
C ALA A 483 15.30 -2.71 -0.94
N GLU A 484 16.41 -3.26 -1.44
CA GLU A 484 16.52 -4.69 -1.78
C GLU A 484 16.30 -5.59 -0.56
N LEU A 485 16.87 -5.23 0.60
CA LEU A 485 16.66 -5.94 1.87
C LEU A 485 15.21 -5.89 2.33
N LEU A 486 14.56 -4.73 2.26
CA LEU A 486 13.14 -4.57 2.62
C LEU A 486 12.23 -5.36 1.67
N LEU A 487 12.46 -5.25 0.37
CA LEU A 487 11.69 -5.93 -0.68
C LEU A 487 11.99 -7.43 -0.77
N GLY A 488 13.02 -7.93 -0.06
CA GLY A 488 13.30 -9.36 0.07
C GLY A 488 12.33 -10.08 1.01
N ARG A 489 11.60 -9.35 1.86
CA ARG A 489 10.56 -9.87 2.74
C ARG A 489 9.21 -9.84 2.02
N ARG A 490 8.49 -10.97 2.01
CA ARG A 490 7.13 -11.05 1.44
C ARG A 490 6.09 -10.18 2.14
N SER A 491 6.36 -9.76 3.38
CA SER A 491 5.46 -8.91 4.16
C SER A 491 5.49 -7.43 3.76
N THR A 492 6.46 -6.98 2.96
CA THR A 492 6.61 -5.57 2.60
C THR A 492 5.58 -5.16 1.55
N ASN A 493 4.76 -4.17 1.86
CA ASN A 493 3.81 -3.58 0.92
C ASN A 493 4.53 -2.58 0.01
N VAL A 494 4.81 -3.01 -1.23
CA VAL A 494 5.48 -2.19 -2.26
C VAL A 494 4.62 -1.00 -2.71
N ASN A 495 3.29 -1.15 -2.62
CA ASN A 495 2.31 -0.17 -3.08
C ASN A 495 1.71 0.63 -1.92
N ALA A 496 2.38 0.66 -0.77
CA ALA A 496 1.99 1.54 0.33
C ALA A 496 1.98 3.00 -0.16
N LYS A 497 1.03 3.77 0.37
CA LYS A 497 0.83 5.18 0.03
C LYS A 497 1.13 6.03 1.25
N ASP A 498 1.86 7.13 1.06
CA ASP A 498 2.08 8.14 2.09
C ASP A 498 0.89 9.13 2.19
N GLU A 499 1.00 10.19 3.00
CA GLU A 499 -0.05 11.20 3.18
C GLU A 499 -0.49 11.85 1.84
N ASP A 500 0.46 12.08 0.92
CA ASP A 500 0.19 12.65 -0.40
C ASP A 500 -0.29 11.59 -1.42
N GLN A 501 -0.52 10.36 -0.94
CA GLN A 501 -0.82 9.17 -1.72
C GLN A 501 0.31 8.75 -2.68
N TYR A 502 1.54 9.20 -2.44
CA TYR A 502 2.71 8.76 -3.19
C TYR A 502 3.07 7.33 -2.81
N THR A 503 3.41 6.53 -3.82
CA THR A 503 4.02 5.21 -3.61
C THR A 503 5.55 5.31 -3.73
N ALA A 504 6.28 4.28 -3.31
CA ALA A 504 7.73 4.20 -3.51
C ALA A 504 8.12 4.38 -5.00
N LEU A 505 7.27 3.93 -5.94
CA LEU A 505 7.48 4.12 -7.37
C LEU A 505 7.34 5.59 -7.81
N HIS A 506 6.43 6.35 -7.18
CA HIS A 506 6.33 7.80 -7.42
C HIS A 506 7.60 8.54 -6.98
N TRP A 507 8.14 8.19 -5.81
CA TRP A 507 9.40 8.74 -5.31
C TRP A 507 10.58 8.39 -6.23
N ALA A 508 10.69 7.13 -6.68
CA ALA A 508 11.71 6.72 -7.64
C ALA A 508 11.59 7.50 -8.96
N ALA A 509 10.35 7.74 -9.42
CA ALA A 509 10.05 8.49 -10.62
C ALA A 509 10.34 9.99 -10.51
N GLN A 510 10.13 10.60 -9.35
CA GLN A 510 10.53 11.98 -9.08
C GLN A 510 12.05 12.14 -9.08
N ASN A 511 12.72 11.22 -8.40
CA ASN A 511 14.16 11.25 -8.19
C ASN A 511 14.98 10.86 -9.43
N GLY A 512 14.37 10.18 -10.41
CA GLY A 512 15.06 9.73 -11.61
C GLY A 512 15.88 8.45 -11.42
N ASP A 513 15.61 7.69 -10.37
CA ASP A 513 16.37 6.49 -10.03
C ASP A 513 15.90 5.29 -10.87
N GLU A 514 16.56 5.08 -12.00
CA GLU A 514 16.26 3.98 -12.91
C GLU A 514 16.42 2.60 -12.24
N ALA A 515 17.48 2.43 -11.44
CA ALA A 515 17.79 1.14 -10.83
C ALA A 515 16.76 0.78 -9.74
N MET A 516 16.36 1.76 -8.94
CA MET A 516 15.27 1.61 -7.97
C MET A 516 13.94 1.36 -8.66
N THR A 517 13.64 2.09 -9.73
CA THR A 517 12.41 1.90 -10.52
C THR A 517 12.32 0.46 -11.03
N ARG A 518 13.39 -0.07 -11.64
CA ARG A 518 13.42 -1.47 -12.11
C ARG A 518 13.19 -2.45 -10.96
N LEU A 519 13.89 -2.26 -9.85
CA LEU A 519 13.76 -3.11 -8.67
C LEU A 519 12.31 -3.13 -8.13
N LEU A 520 11.68 -1.96 -7.98
CA LEU A 520 10.30 -1.86 -7.50
C LEU A 520 9.34 -2.57 -8.46
N LEU A 521 9.48 -2.36 -9.76
CA LEU A 521 8.66 -3.01 -10.78
C LEU A 521 8.85 -4.53 -10.82
N ASP A 522 10.08 -5.02 -10.67
CA ASP A 522 10.39 -6.46 -10.59
C ASP A 522 9.78 -7.12 -9.36
N ARG A 523 9.45 -6.34 -8.32
CA ARG A 523 8.82 -6.80 -7.07
C ARG A 523 7.31 -6.54 -7.02
N GLY A 524 6.69 -6.23 -8.15
CA GLY A 524 5.23 -6.09 -8.25
C GLY A 524 4.70 -4.71 -7.87
N ALA A 525 5.51 -3.65 -7.94
CA ALA A 525 5.00 -2.29 -7.83
C ALA A 525 3.96 -2.00 -8.93
N ALA A 526 2.82 -1.45 -8.54
CA ALA A 526 1.74 -1.12 -9.44
C ALA A 526 2.11 0.12 -10.25
N ILE A 527 2.24 -0.07 -11.57
CA ILE A 527 2.80 0.90 -12.52
C ILE A 527 1.91 2.14 -12.67
N ASN A 528 0.60 1.95 -12.56
CA ASN A 528 -0.43 2.94 -12.90
C ASN A 528 -1.17 3.48 -11.67
N GLU A 529 -0.62 3.31 -10.47
CA GLU A 529 -1.24 3.87 -9.25
C GLU A 529 -1.31 5.38 -9.31
N ASN A 530 -2.41 5.95 -8.81
CA ASN A 530 -2.62 7.39 -8.76
C ASN A 530 -2.27 7.94 -7.38
N ASP A 531 -1.60 9.11 -7.37
CA ASP A 531 -1.40 9.96 -6.21
C ASP A 531 -2.65 10.82 -5.88
N GLY A 532 -2.55 11.69 -4.87
CA GLY A 532 -3.66 12.54 -4.42
C GLY A 532 -4.09 13.61 -5.44
N GLN A 533 -3.31 13.82 -6.50
CA GLN A 533 -3.64 14.68 -7.64
C GLN A 533 -4.00 13.86 -8.89
N GLY A 534 -4.25 12.56 -8.74
CA GLY A 534 -4.58 11.66 -9.85
C GLY A 534 -3.39 11.36 -10.77
N ARG A 535 -2.17 11.76 -10.44
CA ARG A 535 -0.97 11.57 -11.26
C ARG A 535 -0.44 10.16 -11.03
N THR A 536 0.03 9.53 -12.11
CA THR A 536 0.75 8.24 -12.04
C THR A 536 2.26 8.46 -11.93
N PRO A 537 3.08 7.42 -11.64
CA PRO A 537 4.54 7.55 -11.66
C PRO A 537 5.07 8.09 -12.99
N ALA A 538 4.42 7.75 -14.12
CA ALA A 538 4.76 8.30 -15.42
C ALA A 538 4.50 9.82 -15.52
N HIS A 539 3.42 10.32 -14.90
CA HIS A 539 3.18 11.78 -14.83
C HIS A 539 4.27 12.49 -14.05
N VAL A 540 4.66 11.95 -12.89
CA VAL A 540 5.71 12.52 -12.04
C VAL A 540 7.06 12.52 -12.75
N ALA A 541 7.45 11.40 -13.36
CA ALA A 541 8.69 11.34 -14.16
C ALA A 541 8.67 12.32 -15.35
N CYS A 542 7.52 12.51 -16.01
CA CYS A 542 7.37 13.52 -17.07
C CYS A 542 7.48 14.95 -16.54
N GLN A 543 6.96 15.25 -15.35
CA GLN A 543 7.09 16.56 -14.73
C GLN A 543 8.56 16.89 -14.39
N HIS A 544 9.30 15.92 -13.87
CA HIS A 544 10.70 16.10 -13.45
C HIS A 544 11.74 15.88 -14.55
N GLY A 545 11.33 15.46 -15.75
CA GLY A 545 12.25 15.30 -16.88
C GLY A 545 13.05 14.00 -16.87
N GLN A 546 12.56 12.98 -16.18
CA GLN A 546 13.28 11.72 -15.97
C GLN A 546 13.09 10.75 -17.14
N GLU A 547 13.83 11.00 -18.24
CA GLU A 547 13.71 10.24 -19.49
C GLU A 547 13.96 8.74 -19.32
N ASN A 548 15.01 8.35 -18.58
CA ASN A 548 15.37 6.94 -18.39
C ASN A 548 14.30 6.18 -17.61
N VAL A 549 13.71 6.80 -16.59
CA VAL A 549 12.60 6.21 -15.83
C VAL A 549 11.37 6.03 -16.73
N ILE A 550 11.03 7.02 -17.56
CA ILE A 550 9.92 6.89 -18.52
C ILE A 550 10.16 5.72 -19.48
N ARG A 551 11.39 5.53 -19.99
CA ARG A 551 11.71 4.38 -20.85
C ARG A 551 11.46 3.06 -20.12
N VAL A 552 11.86 2.95 -18.87
CA VAL A 552 11.60 1.75 -18.05
C VAL A 552 10.10 1.55 -17.83
N LEU A 553 9.38 2.57 -17.41
CA LEU A 553 7.93 2.50 -17.18
C LEU A 553 7.17 2.08 -18.45
N LEU A 554 7.49 2.70 -19.60
CA LEU A 554 6.90 2.33 -20.89
C LEU A 554 7.23 0.89 -21.29
N SER A 555 8.47 0.44 -21.06
CA SER A 555 8.87 -0.95 -21.36
C SER A 555 8.11 -2.00 -20.54
N ARG A 556 7.54 -1.59 -19.40
CA ARG A 556 6.74 -2.45 -18.51
C ARG A 556 5.23 -2.27 -18.69
N GLY A 557 4.80 -1.49 -19.69
CA GLY A 557 3.38 -1.31 -20.01
C GLY A 557 2.68 -0.19 -19.25
N ALA A 558 3.39 0.85 -18.83
CA ALA A 558 2.77 2.03 -18.22
C ALA A 558 1.77 2.71 -19.16
N ASP A 559 0.59 3.05 -18.64
CA ASP A 559 -0.45 3.72 -19.41
C ASP A 559 -0.27 5.24 -19.34
N VAL A 560 0.06 5.84 -20.48
CA VAL A 560 0.25 7.30 -20.65
C VAL A 560 -1.04 8.05 -20.95
N ARG A 561 -2.15 7.31 -21.11
CA ARG A 561 -3.49 7.83 -21.44
C ARG A 561 -4.26 8.25 -20.20
N ILE A 562 -3.82 7.77 -19.03
CA ILE A 562 -4.42 8.11 -17.74
C ILE A 562 -4.40 9.63 -17.58
N LYS A 563 -5.54 10.15 -17.16
CA LYS A 563 -5.75 11.57 -16.91
C LYS A 563 -5.66 11.80 -15.41
N GLY A 564 -4.75 12.68 -15.00
CA GLY A 564 -4.71 13.20 -13.64
C GLY A 564 -5.76 14.29 -13.43
N LYS A 565 -5.56 15.08 -12.38
CA LYS A 565 -6.39 16.24 -12.08
C LYS A 565 -6.48 17.18 -13.29
N ASP A 566 -7.66 17.77 -13.47
CA ASP A 566 -7.95 18.70 -14.58
C ASP A 566 -7.73 18.08 -15.97
N ASN A 567 -7.84 16.75 -16.07
CA ASN A 567 -7.57 15.97 -17.28
C ASN A 567 -6.14 16.10 -17.83
N TRP A 568 -5.17 16.45 -16.98
CA TRP A 568 -3.77 16.52 -17.39
C TRP A 568 -3.22 15.12 -17.67
N THR A 569 -2.61 14.95 -18.84
CA THR A 569 -1.88 13.72 -19.19
C THR A 569 -0.38 13.91 -19.02
N ALA A 570 0.37 12.82 -19.02
CA ALA A 570 1.84 12.86 -18.95
C ALA A 570 2.47 13.74 -20.05
N LEU A 571 1.85 13.78 -21.25
CA LEU A 571 2.31 14.62 -22.35
C LEU A 571 2.11 16.12 -22.07
N HIS A 572 1.02 16.52 -21.40
CA HIS A 572 0.80 17.90 -20.98
C HIS A 572 1.89 18.39 -20.02
N LEU A 573 2.26 17.57 -19.04
CA LEU A 573 3.33 17.89 -18.08
C LEU A 573 4.69 18.00 -18.77
N ALA A 574 5.02 17.06 -19.65
CA ALA A 574 6.26 17.08 -20.42
C ALA A 574 6.34 18.33 -21.33
N ALA A 575 5.22 18.71 -21.94
CA ALA A 575 5.13 19.89 -22.80
C ALA A 575 5.26 21.20 -22.02
N TRP A 576 4.59 21.30 -20.87
CA TRP A 576 4.68 22.46 -19.98
C TRP A 576 6.10 22.71 -19.45
N GLN A 577 6.82 21.63 -19.11
CA GLN A 577 8.17 21.73 -18.56
C GLN A 577 9.27 21.80 -19.63
N GLY A 578 8.97 21.50 -20.89
CA GLY A 578 9.92 21.63 -22.00
C GLY A 578 10.77 20.37 -22.26
N HIS A 579 10.37 19.21 -21.77
CA HIS A 579 11.15 17.97 -21.84
C HIS A 579 11.04 17.29 -23.22
N LEU A 580 11.81 17.78 -24.19
CA LEU A 580 11.79 17.32 -25.59
C LEU A 580 11.98 15.81 -25.77
N GLY A 581 12.91 15.21 -25.02
CA GLY A 581 13.19 13.76 -25.11
C GLY A 581 11.96 12.93 -24.73
N ILE A 582 11.30 13.30 -23.63
CA ILE A 582 10.09 12.65 -23.13
C ILE A 582 8.92 12.82 -24.10
N VAL A 583 8.71 14.03 -24.65
CA VAL A 583 7.65 14.27 -25.64
C VAL A 583 7.81 13.35 -26.86
N LYS A 584 9.03 13.20 -27.37
CA LYS A 584 9.32 12.27 -28.49
C LYS A 584 8.98 10.82 -28.12
N LEU A 585 9.33 10.39 -26.92
CA LEU A 585 9.08 9.02 -26.47
C LEU A 585 7.59 8.74 -26.29
N LEU A 586 6.88 9.63 -25.60
CA LEU A 586 5.45 9.46 -25.34
C LEU A 586 4.64 9.36 -26.64
N VAL A 587 4.89 10.25 -27.60
CA VAL A 587 4.11 10.27 -28.84
C VAL A 587 4.50 9.11 -29.77
N LYS A 588 5.80 8.84 -29.95
CA LYS A 588 6.24 7.81 -30.91
C LYS A 588 6.13 6.38 -30.39
N GLN A 589 6.44 6.15 -29.11
CA GLN A 589 6.52 4.79 -28.54
C GLN A 589 5.27 4.41 -27.76
N ALA A 590 4.68 5.35 -27.01
CA ALA A 590 3.49 5.08 -26.21
C ALA A 590 2.17 5.45 -26.93
N GLY A 591 2.28 6.00 -28.15
CA GLY A 591 1.13 6.42 -28.94
C GLY A 591 0.31 7.49 -28.24
N ALA A 592 0.96 8.43 -27.54
CA ALA A 592 0.30 9.51 -26.81
C ALA A 592 -0.56 10.41 -27.72
N ASP A 593 -1.60 11.03 -27.15
CA ASP A 593 -2.63 11.79 -27.86
C ASP A 593 -2.10 13.21 -27.88
N VAL A 594 -1.65 13.62 -29.06
CA VAL A 594 -0.97 14.88 -29.27
C VAL A 594 -1.93 16.06 -29.06
N ASP A 595 -3.22 15.85 -29.32
CA ASP A 595 -4.27 16.86 -29.24
C ASP A 595 -5.23 16.66 -28.07
N GLY A 596 -4.87 15.77 -27.12
CA GLY A 596 -5.66 15.56 -25.91
C GLY A 596 -5.87 16.87 -25.17
N GLN A 597 -7.08 17.12 -24.67
CA GLN A 597 -7.44 18.38 -24.02
C GLN A 597 -7.54 18.23 -22.49
N THR A 598 -7.06 19.24 -21.77
CA THR A 598 -7.36 19.45 -20.35
C THR A 598 -8.80 19.91 -20.14
N THR A 599 -9.24 20.05 -18.89
CA THR A 599 -10.57 20.62 -18.55
C THR A 599 -10.77 22.03 -19.12
N ASP A 600 -9.71 22.83 -19.21
CA ASP A 600 -9.74 24.16 -19.83
C ASP A 600 -9.69 24.12 -21.37
N GLY A 601 -9.77 22.93 -21.98
CA GLY A 601 -9.68 22.72 -23.42
C GLY A 601 -8.27 22.89 -24.00
N ARG A 602 -7.23 23.03 -23.15
CA ARG A 602 -5.85 23.29 -23.61
C ARG A 602 -5.20 21.98 -24.05
N THR A 603 -4.55 22.01 -25.21
CA THR A 603 -3.72 20.89 -25.71
C THR A 603 -2.27 21.02 -25.24
N PRO A 604 -1.42 19.98 -25.36
CA PRO A 604 0.01 20.09 -25.09
C PRO A 604 0.70 21.22 -25.86
N LEU A 605 0.25 21.51 -27.09
CA LEU A 605 0.76 22.63 -27.90
C LEU A 605 0.40 23.99 -27.28
N HIS A 606 -0.80 24.16 -26.71
CA HIS A 606 -1.15 25.38 -25.97
C HIS A 606 -0.22 25.60 -24.77
N LEU A 607 0.06 24.54 -24.01
CA LEU A 607 0.93 24.59 -22.83
C LEU A 607 2.38 24.89 -23.20
N ALA A 608 2.90 24.26 -24.26
CA ALA A 608 4.24 24.54 -24.79
C ALA A 608 4.34 26.00 -25.29
N SER A 609 3.30 26.49 -25.96
CA SER A 609 3.19 27.88 -26.41
C SER A 609 3.16 28.87 -25.26
N GLN A 610 2.42 28.57 -24.18
CA GLN A 610 2.32 29.43 -22.99
C GLN A 610 3.66 29.59 -22.25
N ARG A 611 4.50 28.55 -22.27
CA ARG A 611 5.81 28.54 -21.59
C ARG A 611 6.97 28.89 -22.53
N GLY A 612 6.69 29.14 -23.81
CA GLY A 612 7.69 29.51 -24.80
C GLY A 612 8.63 28.37 -25.18
N GLN A 613 8.18 27.12 -25.04
CA GLN A 613 8.98 25.92 -25.28
C GLN A 613 9.11 25.63 -26.78
N TYR A 614 9.83 26.49 -27.50
CA TYR A 614 9.95 26.46 -28.97
C TYR A 614 10.29 25.08 -29.53
N ARG A 615 11.29 24.40 -28.93
CA ARG A 615 11.73 23.07 -29.39
C ARG A 615 10.66 22.00 -29.23
N VAL A 616 9.88 22.07 -28.15
CA VAL A 616 8.77 21.14 -27.90
C VAL A 616 7.59 21.45 -28.79
N ALA A 617 7.20 22.72 -28.93
CA ALA A 617 6.15 23.15 -29.84
C ALA A 617 6.44 22.68 -31.27
N ARG A 618 7.68 22.87 -31.74
CA ARG A 618 8.11 22.38 -33.06
C ARG A 618 7.96 20.87 -33.19
N MET A 619 8.39 20.12 -32.17
CA MET A 619 8.30 18.67 -32.18
C MET A 619 6.85 18.18 -32.16
N LEU A 620 5.97 18.81 -31.38
CA LEU A 620 4.54 18.46 -31.34
C LEU A 620 3.90 18.67 -32.73
N ILE A 621 4.20 19.79 -33.40
CA ILE A 621 3.71 20.06 -34.77
C ILE A 621 4.28 19.04 -35.77
N GLU A 622 5.58 18.72 -35.69
CA GLU A 622 6.20 17.68 -36.52
C GLU A 622 5.59 16.28 -36.28
N LEU A 623 5.01 16.05 -35.11
CA LEU A 623 4.32 14.81 -34.73
C LEU A 623 2.82 14.83 -35.02
N GLY A 624 2.31 15.89 -35.67
CA GLY A 624 0.93 15.97 -36.15
C GLY A 624 -0.05 16.74 -35.25
N ALA A 625 0.45 17.53 -34.28
CA ALA A 625 -0.42 18.40 -33.47
C ALA A 625 -1.21 19.39 -34.33
N ASP A 626 -2.50 19.54 -34.08
CA ASP A 626 -3.32 20.54 -34.76
C ASP A 626 -3.11 21.94 -34.17
N VAL A 627 -2.63 22.86 -35.01
CA VAL A 627 -2.36 24.26 -34.67
C VAL A 627 -3.63 25.11 -34.54
N HIS A 628 -4.79 24.60 -34.98
CA HIS A 628 -6.07 25.29 -34.98
C HIS A 628 -6.96 24.94 -33.78
N MET A 629 -6.56 23.96 -32.96
CA MET A 629 -7.30 23.58 -31.77
C MET A 629 -7.53 24.77 -30.85
N THR A 630 -8.71 24.83 -30.24
CA THR A 630 -9.10 25.94 -29.37
C THR A 630 -9.31 25.48 -27.94
N SER A 631 -8.84 26.28 -26.98
CA SER A 631 -9.20 26.16 -25.56
C SER A 631 -10.65 26.59 -25.29
N ALA A 632 -11.11 26.45 -24.03
CA ALA A 632 -12.46 26.81 -23.61
C ALA A 632 -12.84 28.28 -23.89
N GLY A 633 -11.85 29.19 -23.95
CA GLY A 633 -12.04 30.59 -24.33
C GLY A 633 -11.92 30.87 -25.83
N PHE A 634 -11.97 29.84 -26.68
CA PHE A 634 -11.65 29.88 -28.10
C PHE A 634 -10.23 30.40 -28.43
N ASN A 635 -9.31 30.40 -27.46
CA ASN A 635 -7.93 30.77 -27.74
C ASN A 635 -7.21 29.61 -28.43
N THR A 636 -6.58 29.89 -29.56
CA THR A 636 -5.65 28.97 -30.27
C THR A 636 -4.25 29.01 -29.63
N PRO A 637 -3.32 28.09 -29.96
CA PRO A 637 -1.95 28.16 -29.48
C PRO A 637 -1.24 29.47 -29.83
N LEU A 638 -1.61 30.10 -30.95
CA LEU A 638 -1.07 31.39 -31.38
C LEU A 638 -1.55 32.54 -30.49
N HIS A 639 -2.83 32.54 -30.08
CA HIS A 639 -3.34 33.50 -29.09
C HIS A 639 -2.55 33.40 -27.78
N VAL A 640 -2.35 32.19 -27.29
CA VAL A 640 -1.62 31.95 -26.04
C VAL A 640 -0.16 32.39 -26.15
N ALA A 641 0.55 32.02 -27.24
CA ALA A 641 1.93 32.45 -27.46
C ALA A 641 2.06 33.98 -27.58
N ALA A 642 1.08 34.63 -28.21
CA ALA A 642 1.04 36.08 -28.36
C ALA A 642 0.76 36.80 -27.05
N GLU A 643 -0.17 36.29 -26.22
CA GLU A 643 -0.46 36.82 -24.89
C GLU A 643 0.77 36.73 -23.96
N THR A 644 1.54 35.65 -24.04
CA THR A 644 2.73 35.45 -23.20
C THR A 644 4.02 36.05 -23.80
N GLY A 645 3.96 36.59 -25.02
CA GLY A 645 5.11 37.29 -25.64
C GLY A 645 6.17 36.38 -26.23
N HIS A 646 5.85 35.13 -26.53
CA HIS A 646 6.81 34.15 -27.04
C HIS A 646 6.94 34.21 -28.57
N THR A 647 7.58 35.29 -29.06
CA THR A 647 7.68 35.64 -30.49
C THR A 647 8.19 34.50 -31.38
N SER A 648 9.22 33.77 -30.95
CA SER A 648 9.78 32.65 -31.74
C SER A 648 8.80 31.50 -31.91
N THR A 649 7.99 31.22 -30.87
CA THR A 649 6.95 30.20 -30.93
C THR A 649 5.76 30.68 -31.76
N SER A 650 5.38 31.95 -31.65
CA SER A 650 4.36 32.54 -32.53
C SER A 650 4.76 32.46 -34.01
N ARG A 651 6.01 32.83 -34.35
CA ARG A 651 6.53 32.72 -35.72
C ARG A 651 6.55 31.28 -36.24
N LEU A 652 6.87 30.32 -35.37
CA LEU A 652 6.80 28.89 -35.71
C LEU A 652 5.38 28.45 -36.05
N LEU A 653 4.39 28.84 -35.23
CA LEU A 653 2.99 28.51 -35.46
C LEU A 653 2.48 29.09 -36.78
N ILE A 654 2.81 30.35 -37.08
CA ILE A 654 2.45 31.02 -38.33
C ILE A 654 3.06 30.29 -39.54
N LYS A 655 4.34 29.92 -39.44
CA LYS A 655 5.02 29.12 -40.49
C LYS A 655 4.32 27.79 -40.76
N HIS A 656 3.67 27.21 -39.74
CA HIS A 656 2.88 25.99 -39.85
C HIS A 656 1.38 26.25 -40.09
N LYS A 657 1.04 27.39 -40.70
CA LYS A 657 -0.31 27.78 -41.13
C LYS A 657 -1.31 28.05 -40.01
N ALA A 658 -0.86 28.41 -38.81
CA ALA A 658 -1.78 28.90 -37.78
C ALA A 658 -2.52 30.15 -38.28
N ASP A 659 -3.82 30.22 -38.02
CA ASP A 659 -4.65 31.35 -38.43
C ASP A 659 -4.33 32.60 -37.59
N ILE A 660 -3.75 33.60 -38.25
CA ILE A 660 -3.37 34.88 -37.66
C ILE A 660 -4.56 35.81 -37.39
N HIS A 661 -5.70 35.54 -38.04
CA HIS A 661 -6.94 36.31 -37.91
C HIS A 661 -7.99 35.62 -37.04
N ALA A 662 -7.66 34.47 -36.46
CA ALA A 662 -8.54 33.76 -35.55
C ALA A 662 -8.97 34.69 -34.41
N GLN A 663 -10.25 34.58 -34.01
CA GLN A 663 -10.83 35.37 -32.94
C GLN A 663 -11.21 34.46 -31.78
N ASN A 664 -10.85 34.86 -30.56
CA ASN A 664 -11.25 34.16 -29.35
C ASN A 664 -12.69 34.53 -28.93
N ALA A 665 -13.14 34.06 -27.76
CA ALA A 665 -14.51 34.29 -27.27
C ALA A 665 -14.90 35.78 -27.17
N GLN A 666 -13.93 36.66 -26.91
CA GLN A 666 -14.13 38.12 -26.84
C GLN A 666 -13.93 38.83 -28.20
N GLY A 667 -13.72 38.08 -29.28
CA GLY A 667 -13.39 38.64 -30.59
C GLY A 667 -11.95 39.14 -30.73
N LEU A 668 -11.08 38.88 -29.74
CA LEU A 668 -9.69 39.32 -29.76
C LEU A 668 -8.88 38.42 -30.69
N THR A 669 -8.01 39.03 -31.50
CA THR A 669 -7.01 38.33 -32.31
C THR A 669 -5.68 38.20 -31.56
N PRO A 670 -4.72 37.38 -32.04
CA PRO A 670 -3.39 37.32 -31.42
C PRO A 670 -2.68 38.68 -31.32
N LEU A 671 -2.90 39.58 -32.29
CA LEU A 671 -2.36 40.95 -32.25
C LEU A 671 -2.98 41.77 -31.10
N HIS A 672 -4.29 41.66 -30.88
CA HIS A 672 -4.95 42.33 -29.74
C HIS A 672 -4.31 41.90 -28.41
N LEU A 673 -4.09 40.60 -28.21
CA LEU A 673 -3.50 40.07 -26.97
C LEU A 673 -2.04 40.50 -26.80
N ALA A 674 -1.23 40.46 -27.88
CA ALA A 674 0.15 40.93 -27.84
C ALA A 674 0.23 42.43 -27.52
N SER A 675 -0.68 43.23 -28.09
CA SER A 675 -0.75 44.68 -27.84
C SER A 675 -1.24 45.02 -26.43
N GLN A 676 -2.22 44.29 -25.92
CA GLN A 676 -2.74 44.43 -24.56
C GLN A 676 -1.69 44.12 -23.49
N ARG A 677 -0.75 43.20 -23.78
CA ARG A 677 0.32 42.78 -22.85
C ARG A 677 1.67 43.47 -23.09
N GLY A 678 1.77 44.31 -24.12
CA GLY A 678 2.96 45.12 -24.38
C GLY A 678 4.12 44.40 -25.10
N HIS A 679 3.85 43.29 -25.79
CA HIS A 679 4.90 42.46 -26.39
C HIS A 679 5.37 42.99 -27.76
N LEU A 680 6.20 44.03 -27.75
CA LEU A 680 6.70 44.73 -28.95
C LEU A 680 7.24 43.80 -30.04
N ALA A 681 8.12 42.86 -29.70
CA ALA A 681 8.73 41.96 -30.67
C ALA A 681 7.68 41.05 -31.36
N THR A 682 6.66 40.62 -30.62
CA THR A 682 5.57 39.81 -31.16
C THR A 682 4.64 40.65 -32.03
N VAL A 683 4.36 41.90 -31.63
CA VAL A 683 3.57 42.84 -32.45
C VAL A 683 4.26 43.13 -33.78
N LYS A 684 5.56 43.46 -33.76
CA LYS A 684 6.38 43.65 -34.97
C LYS A 684 6.30 42.46 -35.90
N MET A 685 6.54 41.27 -35.35
CA MET A 685 6.49 40.03 -36.12
C MET A 685 5.08 39.77 -36.70
N LEU A 686 4.00 40.01 -35.96
CA LEU A 686 2.64 39.83 -36.48
C LEU A 686 2.31 40.82 -37.60
N ILE A 687 2.79 42.07 -37.52
CA ILE A 687 2.63 43.07 -38.59
C ILE A 687 3.45 42.68 -39.83
N GLU A 688 4.69 42.21 -39.66
CA GLU A 688 5.55 41.70 -40.74
C GLU A 688 4.89 40.54 -41.51
N GLU A 689 4.17 39.66 -40.80
CA GLU A 689 3.46 38.51 -41.39
C GLU A 689 2.07 38.90 -41.97
N GLY A 690 1.71 40.19 -41.98
CA GLY A 690 0.54 40.73 -42.68
C GLY A 690 -0.77 40.75 -41.89
N VAL A 691 -0.73 40.76 -40.55
CA VAL A 691 -1.94 40.92 -39.73
C VAL A 691 -2.53 42.31 -39.91
N ASP A 692 -3.84 42.38 -40.18
CA ASP A 692 -4.60 43.63 -40.26
C ASP A 692 -4.78 44.27 -38.86
N PRO A 693 -4.16 45.44 -38.58
CA PRO A 693 -4.28 46.13 -37.30
C PRO A 693 -5.55 46.97 -37.19
N TYR A 694 -6.35 47.11 -38.26
CA TYR A 694 -7.66 47.79 -38.22
C TYR A 694 -8.78 46.88 -37.70
N ARG A 695 -8.52 45.57 -37.59
CA ARG A 695 -9.51 44.60 -37.12
C ARG A 695 -9.95 44.95 -35.70
N CYS A 696 -11.25 45.07 -35.48
CA CYS A 696 -11.82 45.31 -34.16
C CYS A 696 -12.27 44.01 -33.47
N ASN A 697 -12.29 44.04 -32.14
CA ASN A 697 -12.94 43.02 -31.32
C ASN A 697 -14.47 43.24 -31.20
N GLN A 698 -15.16 42.47 -30.34
CA GLN A 698 -16.60 42.61 -30.12
C GLN A 698 -17.02 43.98 -29.56
N ALA A 699 -16.15 44.65 -28.80
CA ALA A 699 -16.38 46.00 -28.27
C ALA A 699 -15.92 47.12 -29.23
N LEU A 700 -15.72 46.79 -30.50
CA LEU A 700 -15.18 47.67 -31.54
C LEU A 700 -13.78 48.26 -31.24
N ARG A 701 -13.05 47.69 -30.27
CA ARG A 701 -11.68 48.12 -29.91
C ARG A 701 -10.67 47.49 -30.86
N THR A 702 -9.73 48.31 -31.31
CA THR A 702 -8.56 47.89 -32.09
C THR A 702 -7.36 47.56 -31.19
N PRO A 703 -6.28 46.93 -31.68
CA PRO A 703 -5.05 46.72 -30.91
C PRO A 703 -4.45 48.01 -30.35
N CYS A 704 -4.62 49.15 -31.03
CA CYS A 704 -4.19 50.46 -30.51
C CYS A 704 -4.97 50.90 -29.27
N HIS A 705 -6.29 50.67 -29.23
CA HIS A 705 -7.10 50.96 -28.05
C HIS A 705 -6.58 50.18 -26.84
N LEU A 706 -6.29 48.88 -27.03
CA LEU A 706 -5.79 48.02 -25.96
C LEU A 706 -4.36 48.38 -25.53
N ALA A 707 -3.49 48.79 -26.46
CA ALA A 707 -2.15 49.27 -26.12
C ALA A 707 -2.18 50.58 -25.34
N ALA A 708 -3.08 51.50 -25.71
CA ALA A 708 -3.26 52.78 -25.03
C ALA A 708 -3.89 52.63 -23.63
N GLU A 709 -4.90 51.77 -23.50
CA GLU A 709 -5.58 51.44 -22.24
C GLU A 709 -4.61 50.83 -21.19
N ASN A 710 -3.57 50.10 -21.63
CA ASN A 710 -2.60 49.45 -20.75
C ASN A 710 -1.24 50.17 -20.66
N GLY A 711 -1.08 51.35 -21.29
CA GLY A 711 0.13 52.16 -21.13
C GLY A 711 1.35 51.70 -21.96
N HIS A 712 1.16 50.90 -23.01
CA HIS A 712 2.25 50.33 -23.80
C HIS A 712 2.73 51.26 -24.93
N CYS A 713 3.54 52.26 -24.55
CA CYS A 713 4.03 53.32 -25.44
C CYS A 713 4.76 52.80 -26.70
N GLU A 714 5.71 51.89 -26.54
CA GLU A 714 6.53 51.40 -27.66
C GLU A 714 5.71 50.57 -28.67
N VAL A 715 4.76 49.78 -28.17
CA VAL A 715 3.84 49.02 -29.02
C VAL A 715 2.94 49.97 -29.80
N LEU A 716 2.41 50.99 -29.12
CA LEU A 716 1.56 51.98 -29.76
C LEU A 716 2.32 52.76 -30.82
N LYS A 717 3.57 53.16 -30.55
CA LYS A 717 4.45 53.81 -31.54
C LYS A 717 4.63 52.97 -32.79
N GLU A 718 4.86 51.66 -32.62
CA GLU A 718 5.00 50.75 -33.75
C GLU A 718 3.70 50.60 -34.55
N LEU A 719 2.56 50.47 -33.86
CA LEU A 719 1.25 50.38 -34.52
C LEU A 719 0.92 51.65 -35.30
N LEU A 720 1.21 52.83 -34.74
CA LEU A 720 0.99 54.13 -35.39
C LEU A 720 1.92 54.35 -36.59
N LEU A 721 3.15 53.82 -36.55
CA LEU A 721 4.08 53.88 -37.68
C LEU A 721 3.50 53.17 -38.92
N HIS A 722 2.85 52.02 -38.71
CA HIS A 722 2.25 51.26 -39.80
C HIS A 722 0.83 51.72 -40.13
N CYS A 723 0.08 52.26 -39.17
CA CYS A 723 -1.32 52.64 -39.31
C CYS A 723 -1.69 53.90 -38.50
N PRO A 724 -1.44 55.10 -39.03
CA PRO A 724 -1.68 56.36 -38.34
C PRO A 724 -3.18 56.64 -38.10
N ASP A 725 -4.04 56.21 -39.02
CA ASP A 725 -5.49 56.49 -38.97
C ASP A 725 -6.22 55.73 -37.84
N VAL A 726 -5.60 54.68 -37.28
CA VAL A 726 -6.19 53.86 -36.20
C VAL A 726 -6.34 54.66 -34.90
N ALA A 727 -5.56 55.74 -34.72
CA ALA A 727 -5.65 56.63 -33.57
C ALA A 727 -6.98 57.41 -33.48
N ALA A 728 -7.70 57.56 -34.60
CA ALA A 728 -8.93 58.32 -34.68
C ALA A 728 -10.20 57.45 -34.58
N LEU A 729 -10.06 56.13 -34.59
CA LEU A 729 -11.19 55.20 -34.46
C LEU A 729 -11.78 55.24 -33.05
N LEU A 730 -13.09 55.04 -32.96
CA LEU A 730 -13.84 55.02 -31.72
C LEU A 730 -14.28 53.59 -31.39
N ASP A 731 -14.23 53.23 -30.11
CA ASP A 731 -14.82 52.00 -29.62
C ASP A 731 -16.35 52.10 -29.47
N GLU A 732 -16.98 51.02 -28.98
CA GLU A 732 -18.43 50.97 -28.73
C GLU A 732 -18.92 52.06 -27.75
N GLN A 733 -18.05 52.54 -26.86
CA GLN A 733 -18.36 53.61 -25.91
C GLN A 733 -18.10 55.02 -26.49
N GLY A 734 -17.66 55.11 -27.75
CA GLY A 734 -17.28 56.38 -28.39
C GLY A 734 -15.93 56.92 -27.90
N LEU A 735 -15.09 56.08 -27.28
CA LEU A 735 -13.78 56.45 -26.76
C LEU A 735 -12.70 56.16 -27.80
N SER A 736 -11.81 57.13 -28.02
CA SER A 736 -10.61 56.94 -28.83
C SER A 736 -9.48 56.36 -27.98
N PRO A 737 -8.40 55.84 -28.59
CA PRO A 737 -7.20 55.45 -27.85
C PRO A 737 -6.63 56.58 -26.97
N LEU A 738 -6.79 57.84 -27.39
CA LEU A 738 -6.40 59.01 -26.60
C LEU A 738 -7.26 59.14 -25.33
N HIS A 739 -8.58 58.96 -25.43
CA HIS A 739 -9.46 58.99 -24.25
C HIS A 739 -9.08 57.90 -23.24
N LEU A 740 -8.77 56.68 -23.72
CA LEU A 740 -8.33 55.57 -22.87
C LEU A 740 -6.97 55.86 -22.22
N ALA A 741 -6.03 56.47 -22.95
CA ALA A 741 -4.74 56.88 -22.40
C ALA A 741 -4.84 57.98 -21.34
N VAL A 742 -5.79 58.92 -21.51
CA VAL A 742 -6.11 59.96 -20.52
C VAL A 742 -6.73 59.35 -19.26
N GLN A 743 -7.67 58.41 -19.42
CA GLN A 743 -8.25 57.68 -18.29
C GLN A 743 -7.19 56.90 -17.49
N GLY A 744 -6.22 56.29 -18.17
CA GLY A 744 -5.10 55.59 -17.56
C GLY A 744 -3.99 56.49 -17.01
N GLY A 745 -4.01 57.80 -17.29
CA GLY A 745 -2.99 58.75 -16.84
C GLY A 745 -1.62 58.61 -17.52
N TYR A 746 -1.55 58.04 -18.73
CA TYR A 746 -0.28 57.75 -19.41
C TYR A 746 0.25 58.94 -20.21
N SER A 747 0.96 59.85 -19.54
CA SER A 747 1.50 61.10 -20.12
C SER A 747 2.27 60.89 -21.44
N ASN A 748 3.14 59.87 -21.52
CA ASN A 748 3.93 59.55 -22.71
C ASN A 748 3.09 59.11 -23.91
N ILE A 749 1.93 58.49 -23.68
CA ILE A 749 1.00 58.10 -24.74
C ILE A 749 0.17 59.29 -25.18
N ILE A 750 -0.28 60.10 -24.22
CA ILE A 750 -1.05 61.32 -24.49
C ILE A 750 -0.24 62.27 -25.39
N THR A 751 1.03 62.52 -25.06
CA THR A 751 1.90 63.39 -25.87
C THR A 751 2.16 62.85 -27.28
N MET A 752 2.14 61.52 -27.45
CA MET A 752 2.37 60.85 -28.73
C MET A 752 1.11 60.80 -29.62
N LEU A 753 -0.08 60.70 -29.03
CA LEU A 753 -1.36 60.67 -29.75
C LEU A 753 -1.92 62.08 -30.03
N LEU A 754 -1.41 63.12 -29.36
CA LEU A 754 -1.77 64.51 -29.68
C LEU A 754 -1.18 64.91 -31.04
N PRO A 755 -1.97 65.55 -31.94
CA PRO A 755 -1.46 66.14 -33.16
C PRO A 755 -0.34 67.14 -32.85
N HIS A 756 0.70 67.19 -33.70
CA HIS A 756 1.82 68.15 -33.55
C HIS A 756 1.34 69.63 -33.44
N ASP A 757 0.15 69.96 -33.95
CA ASP A 757 -0.46 71.30 -33.86
C ASP A 757 -1.01 71.66 -32.45
N CYS A 758 -1.10 70.69 -31.51
CA CYS A 758 -1.48 70.93 -30.12
C CYS A 758 -0.29 70.99 -29.16
N GLN A 759 0.95 70.82 -29.64
CA GLN A 759 2.16 70.89 -28.80
C GLN A 759 2.53 72.33 -28.41
N ASP A 760 1.97 73.34 -29.10
CA ASP A 760 2.22 74.77 -28.86
C ASP A 760 1.21 75.47 -27.92
N LEU A 761 0.25 74.74 -27.32
CA LEU A 761 -0.81 75.32 -26.46
C LEU A 761 -0.62 75.05 -24.96
N VAL A 762 0.62 74.88 -24.49
CA VAL A 762 0.91 74.99 -23.05
C VAL A 762 1.55 76.36 -22.79
N PRO A 763 0.82 77.37 -22.28
CA PRO A 763 1.44 78.58 -21.78
C PRO A 763 2.22 78.23 -20.51
N GLU A 764 3.49 78.58 -20.49
CA GLU A 764 4.25 78.78 -19.26
C GLU A 764 3.53 79.81 -18.39
N SER A 765 2.84 79.39 -17.32
CA SER A 765 2.75 80.15 -16.07
C SER A 765 1.94 79.44 -15.01
N SER A 766 2.61 79.16 -13.89
CA SER A 766 2.11 79.25 -12.51
C SER A 766 0.79 78.54 -12.16
N VAL A 767 0.90 77.41 -11.46
CA VAL A 767 -0.04 77.14 -10.36
C VAL A 767 0.77 76.85 -9.11
N GLN A 768 0.55 77.72 -8.13
CA GLN A 768 1.15 77.73 -6.81
C GLN A 768 0.76 76.50 -5.98
N THR A 769 1.71 76.08 -5.17
CA THR A 769 1.60 75.26 -3.97
C THR A 769 0.36 75.56 -3.11
N VAL A 770 -0.43 74.53 -2.77
CA VAL A 770 -1.19 74.48 -1.52
C VAL A 770 -1.23 73.05 -0.97
N GLY A 771 -0.58 72.83 0.19
CA GLY A 771 -1.06 71.98 1.28
C GLY A 771 -0.70 70.49 1.27
N GLU A 772 0.49 70.16 1.80
CA GLU A 772 0.88 68.81 2.20
C GLU A 772 0.33 68.38 3.57
N GLN A 773 -0.20 67.15 3.60
CA GLN A 773 -0.11 66.10 4.67
C GLN A 773 -0.99 66.17 5.94
N PRO A 774 -1.32 65.02 6.61
CA PRO A 774 -0.58 63.75 6.60
C PRO A 774 -1.39 62.43 6.42
N ALA A 775 -0.69 61.41 5.92
CA ALA A 775 -1.00 60.00 6.19
C ALA A 775 0.32 59.26 6.55
N PRO A 776 0.38 58.53 7.68
CA PRO A 776 1.45 57.58 7.98
C PRO A 776 0.92 56.13 8.02
N PRO A 777 1.76 55.08 8.21
CA PRO A 777 2.92 54.72 7.40
C PRO A 777 3.06 53.18 7.14
N GLU A 778 4.04 52.80 6.29
CA GLU A 778 4.83 51.54 6.28
C GLU A 778 4.16 50.20 5.87
N ALA A 779 4.82 49.21 5.23
CA ALA A 779 6.25 48.88 5.05
C ALA A 779 6.47 48.17 3.69
N GLN A 780 7.38 48.64 2.83
CA GLN A 780 8.76 48.16 2.63
C GLN A 780 8.94 46.65 2.33
N GLN A 781 9.30 46.36 1.08
CA GLN A 781 10.15 45.20 0.76
C GLN A 781 11.35 45.67 -0.08
N LEU A 782 12.53 45.37 0.47
CA LEU A 782 13.84 45.85 0.09
C LEU A 782 14.39 45.20 -1.19
N GLN A 783 15.15 46.02 -1.91
CA GLN A 783 16.02 45.71 -3.03
C GLN A 783 17.01 44.58 -2.75
N ARG A 784 17.37 43.80 -3.78
CA ARG A 784 18.78 43.46 -4.04
C ARG A 784 19.12 43.53 -5.53
N LYS A 785 20.08 44.39 -5.83
CA LYS A 785 20.86 44.52 -7.07
C LYS A 785 21.73 43.27 -7.27
N VAL A 786 21.87 42.79 -8.50
CA VAL A 786 23.04 42.02 -8.94
C VAL A 786 23.72 42.78 -10.06
N VAL A 787 24.97 43.13 -9.80
CA VAL A 787 25.91 43.82 -10.69
C VAL A 787 26.56 42.79 -11.60
N ILE A 788 26.58 43.08 -12.89
CA ILE A 788 27.28 42.35 -13.93
C ILE A 788 28.76 42.74 -13.88
N LEU A 789 29.67 41.76 -13.80
CA LEU A 789 31.09 41.95 -14.09
C LEU A 789 31.55 41.01 -15.20
N LYS A 790 32.27 41.61 -16.15
CA LYS A 790 32.85 41.07 -17.39
C LYS A 790 33.83 39.92 -17.12
N LEU A 791 33.85 38.95 -18.05
CA LEU A 791 34.96 38.02 -18.26
C LEU A 791 35.70 38.40 -19.54
N THR A 792 37.01 38.58 -19.44
CA THR A 792 37.99 38.61 -20.54
C THR A 792 39.04 37.54 -20.29
N GLU A 793 39.53 36.94 -21.37
CA GLU A 793 40.46 35.82 -21.49
C GLU A 793 41.88 36.09 -20.94
N HIS A 794 42.55 35.09 -20.34
CA HIS A 794 43.78 34.45 -20.83
C HIS A 794 44.50 33.55 -19.79
N ASN A 795 44.92 32.37 -20.27
CA ASN A 795 46.05 31.49 -19.93
C ASN A 795 46.91 31.75 -18.67
N ASP A 796 47.06 30.74 -17.79
CA ASP A 796 48.22 29.83 -17.73
C ASP A 796 48.20 28.96 -16.43
N CYS A 797 48.60 27.70 -16.58
CA CYS A 797 48.87 26.71 -15.51
C CYS A 797 50.26 27.01 -14.86
N PRO A 798 50.76 26.39 -13.75
CA PRO A 798 50.37 25.10 -13.16
C PRO A 798 50.54 24.90 -11.61
N GLN A 799 50.24 23.67 -11.16
CA GLN A 799 50.70 22.94 -9.95
C GLN A 799 49.90 22.99 -8.61
N SER A 800 49.70 21.77 -8.11
CA SER A 800 49.04 21.23 -6.89
C SER A 800 49.82 21.47 -5.56
N PRO A 801 49.48 20.88 -4.38
CA PRO A 801 48.22 20.34 -3.80
C PRO A 801 47.94 20.84 -2.33
N SER A 802 46.88 20.31 -1.70
CA SER A 802 46.74 19.95 -0.26
C SER A 802 45.80 20.76 0.67
N ALA A 803 45.23 20.00 1.63
CA ALA A 803 44.51 20.33 2.87
C ALA A 803 43.04 20.81 2.73
N GLN A 804 42.03 20.01 3.11
CA GLN A 804 41.55 19.64 4.47
C GLN A 804 40.84 20.76 5.25
N CYS A 805 39.72 20.36 5.89
CA CYS A 805 38.91 21.03 6.91
C CYS A 805 37.94 22.13 6.42
N ALA A 806 36.73 22.30 6.93
CA ALA A 806 35.88 21.56 7.87
C ALA A 806 34.49 22.25 7.88
N SER A 807 33.44 21.48 8.22
CA SER A 807 32.23 21.87 9.00
C SER A 807 31.68 23.30 8.86
N ALA A 808 30.50 23.51 8.26
CA ALA A 808 29.15 23.44 8.87
C ALA A 808 28.54 24.88 8.98
N PRO A 809 27.28 25.06 9.40
CA PRO A 809 26.03 24.68 8.73
C PRO A 809 25.07 25.89 8.55
N CYS A 810 24.08 25.74 7.67
CA CYS A 810 22.71 26.27 7.81
C CYS A 810 21.81 25.53 6.82
#